data_AF-A0A963S0A4-F1
#
_entry.id   AF-A0A963S0A4-F1
#
_cell.length_a   1.000
_cell.length_b   1.000
_cell.length_c   1.000
_cell.angle_alpha   90.00
_cell.angle_beta   90.00
_cell.angle_gamma   90.00
#
_symmetry.space_group_name_H-M   'P 1'
#
loop_
_entity.id
_entity.type
_entity.pdbx_description
1 polymer ?
#
loop_
_entity_poly.entity_id
_entity_poly.type
_entity_poly.pdbx_seq_one_letter_code
_entity_poly.pdbx_strand_id
1 'polypeptide(L)'
;MTESAGGSDAAGAWTQRESFEALEVALAMAIPELVGRMDAEAAVRTLEALAKELPTHTVRSEDQIAFQQFSTPPALACLAVHLARLGSEDVFLEPSAGTGIIAALAEGGVKQCLLNELEPTRSELLEGLFPGSSVYRHDGAKLPALLSGTVRPSVIVMNPPFSVSQSRGEDQHTAARHLRAALDHLLPGGRVVAIMPDWFADTARGGEVYRRTLEGARVVMSLRLDEGGYAKHGTGIAVRMLVIDKVPGDMSVSTISRASVSELFAAIGPISPRAALRDASPVAVARPKLSLFRSVKSSPARPVIVRGPQTNEVRPVVYEVLDEAAAMGEQRGVYADYRPSRVVLPEAGEHPTHLVESAAMASIAAPRPGYVPCLPERTVTARLLSAAQLETVIYAGEAWSRDLHGRFSQTPGEVALKEDPEGQLYRTGFFLGDGTGAGKGRQAAACILDQWLKGNRRHIWISKNAPLLEDAQRDWTAIGGLPSDIIDLARWKIGEEITAPEGILFVPYGTLRSARVEDTRLDQIVRWAGPAFEGVIVFDEAHEMGGVAGGEGALGQKQGSLQGIAGVLLQNTLPRARVLYASATGASDVNNLAYAVRLGLWGPGTAFANREQFISEIRDGGIAAMELVARDLKASGLYLARALSFAGIEYDILRHDLSHDQIAIYDTYCEAWTIIHQNLEAALELTGVVDSLENRTLNSGAKAAARSRFEGTKQRFFAQVLLSLKLPSIFPAIDEHLAQDESVVVQLVSTAESILNRRLNELDPEEREALDLDLSPREYV
;
A
#
# COMPACT_ATOMS: atom_id res chain seq x y z
N MET A 1 -3.45 29.44 -23.57
CA MET A 1 -2.54 29.43 -22.41
C MET A 1 -1.26 30.22 -22.69
N THR A 2 -0.33 29.76 -23.53
CA THR A 2 0.97 30.42 -23.79
C THR A 2 0.88 31.91 -24.14
N GLU A 3 -0.05 32.29 -25.02
CA GLU A 3 -0.27 33.70 -25.38
C GLU A 3 -0.79 34.53 -24.20
N SER A 4 -1.75 34.00 -23.44
CA SER A 4 -2.35 34.68 -22.28
C SER A 4 -1.40 34.79 -21.09
N ALA A 5 -0.52 33.80 -20.89
CA ALA A 5 0.45 33.77 -19.80
C ALA A 5 1.77 34.50 -20.13
N GLY A 6 1.94 34.95 -21.39
CA GLY A 6 3.15 35.63 -21.84
C GLY A 6 4.41 34.74 -21.89
N GLY A 7 4.25 33.40 -21.87
CA GLY A 7 5.34 32.43 -21.84
C GLY A 7 4.84 30.99 -21.90
N SER A 8 5.74 30.03 -22.17
CA SER A 8 5.41 28.60 -22.19
C SER A 8 5.42 27.97 -20.80
N ASP A 9 4.83 26.78 -20.69
CA ASP A 9 4.92 25.90 -19.52
C ASP A 9 6.37 25.53 -19.19
N ALA A 10 7.20 25.30 -20.21
CA ALA A 10 8.64 25.07 -20.05
C ALA A 10 9.41 26.26 -19.43
N ALA A 11 8.85 27.48 -19.52
CA ALA A 11 9.39 28.67 -18.88
C ALA A 11 8.78 28.95 -17.50
N GLY A 12 7.89 28.07 -17.01
CA GLY A 12 7.18 28.21 -15.74
C GLY A 12 6.07 29.26 -15.73
N ALA A 13 5.62 29.72 -16.91
CA ALA A 13 4.59 30.77 -17.01
C ALA A 13 3.17 30.24 -16.72
N TRP A 14 2.95 28.94 -16.90
CA TRP A 14 1.73 28.21 -16.54
C TRP A 14 2.04 26.71 -16.42
N THR A 15 1.13 25.93 -15.86
CA THR A 15 1.27 24.48 -15.68
C THR A 15 0.25 23.72 -16.52
N GLN A 16 0.57 22.48 -16.91
CA GLN A 16 -0.39 21.63 -17.63
C GLN A 16 -1.70 21.39 -16.86
N ARG A 17 -1.71 21.56 -15.53
CA ARG A 17 -2.93 21.55 -14.72
C ARG A 17 -3.82 22.77 -15.01
N GLU A 18 -3.24 23.96 -15.05
CA GLU A 18 -3.98 25.20 -15.33
C GLU A 18 -4.62 25.18 -16.72
N SER A 19 -4.04 24.45 -17.70
CA SER A 19 -4.69 24.29 -19.01
C SER A 19 -5.91 23.37 -18.96
N PHE A 20 -5.89 22.31 -18.14
CA PHE A 20 -7.06 21.45 -17.91
C PHE A 20 -8.15 22.18 -17.11
N GLU A 21 -7.79 22.92 -16.06
CA GLU A 21 -8.76 23.71 -15.30
C GLU A 21 -9.38 24.83 -16.16
N ALA A 22 -8.60 25.49 -17.02
CA ALA A 22 -9.12 26.45 -18.00
C ALA A 22 -10.08 25.80 -19.02
N LEU A 23 -9.80 24.57 -19.45
CA LEU A 23 -10.70 23.81 -20.33
C LEU A 23 -12.01 23.45 -19.63
N GLU A 24 -11.95 23.00 -18.38
CA GLU A 24 -13.15 22.70 -17.58
C GLU A 24 -14.01 23.95 -17.32
N VAL A 25 -13.37 25.09 -17.05
CA VAL A 25 -14.06 26.38 -16.95
C VAL A 25 -14.75 26.74 -18.26
N ALA A 26 -14.06 26.57 -19.40
CA ALA A 26 -14.66 26.80 -20.71
C ALA A 26 -15.86 25.87 -20.98
N LEU A 27 -15.80 24.62 -20.52
CA LEU A 27 -16.93 23.70 -20.58
C LEU A 27 -18.08 24.18 -19.69
N ALA A 28 -17.83 24.56 -18.44
CA ALA A 28 -18.86 25.08 -17.55
C ALA A 28 -19.58 26.30 -18.16
N MET A 29 -18.87 27.16 -18.88
CA MET A 29 -19.46 28.29 -19.61
C MET A 29 -20.27 27.87 -20.84
N ALA A 30 -19.79 26.89 -21.62
CA ALA A 30 -20.39 26.50 -22.89
C ALA A 30 -21.60 25.55 -22.74
N ILE A 31 -21.58 24.69 -21.72
CA ILE A 31 -22.59 23.65 -21.51
C ILE A 31 -24.03 24.20 -21.45
N PRO A 32 -24.34 25.27 -20.69
CA PRO A 32 -25.70 25.81 -20.62
C PRO A 32 -26.24 26.25 -21.98
N GLU A 33 -25.40 26.85 -22.83
CA GLU A 33 -25.78 27.25 -24.18
C GLU A 33 -25.91 26.05 -25.11
N LEU A 34 -24.98 25.09 -25.01
CA LEU A 34 -24.93 23.91 -25.86
C LEU A 34 -26.14 22.99 -25.68
N VAL A 35 -26.53 22.69 -24.44
CA VAL A 35 -27.56 21.68 -24.15
C VAL A 35 -28.84 22.24 -23.53
N GLY A 36 -28.91 23.51 -23.16
CA GLY A 36 -30.05 24.07 -22.42
C GLY A 36 -31.41 24.02 -23.15
N ARG A 37 -31.41 23.79 -24.46
CA ARG A 37 -32.63 23.62 -25.28
C ARG A 37 -32.90 22.17 -25.70
N MET A 38 -32.02 21.25 -25.35
CA MET A 38 -32.13 19.84 -25.68
C MET A 38 -33.00 19.13 -24.63
N ASP A 39 -33.62 18.02 -25.02
CA ASP A 39 -34.09 17.07 -24.01
C ASP A 39 -32.90 16.41 -23.31
N ALA A 40 -33.16 15.77 -22.17
CA ALA A 40 -32.11 15.22 -21.34
C ALA A 40 -31.33 14.06 -22.02
N GLU A 41 -31.97 13.29 -22.90
CA GLU A 41 -31.30 12.20 -23.60
C GLU A 41 -30.31 12.76 -24.63
N ALA A 42 -30.76 13.71 -25.44
CA ALA A 42 -29.92 14.41 -26.41
C ALA A 42 -28.78 15.16 -25.71
N ALA A 43 -29.05 15.84 -24.59
CA ALA A 43 -28.03 16.52 -23.80
C ALA A 43 -26.94 15.55 -23.30
N VAL A 44 -27.32 14.40 -22.73
CA VAL A 44 -26.37 13.38 -22.25
C VAL A 44 -25.51 12.85 -23.41
N ARG A 45 -26.13 12.49 -24.54
CA ARG A 45 -25.41 11.99 -25.72
C ARG A 45 -24.44 13.04 -26.29
N THR A 46 -24.88 14.30 -26.39
CA THR A 46 -24.03 15.41 -26.87
C THR A 46 -22.85 15.66 -25.95
N LEU A 47 -23.06 15.65 -24.63
CA LEU A 47 -22.00 15.84 -23.65
C LEU A 47 -21.03 14.65 -23.59
N GLU A 48 -21.53 13.44 -23.81
CA GLU A 48 -20.70 12.25 -23.89
C GLU A 48 -19.83 12.25 -25.16
N ALA A 49 -20.39 12.68 -26.30
CA ALA A 49 -19.63 12.89 -27.52
C ALA A 49 -18.58 14.00 -27.34
N LEU A 50 -18.96 15.15 -26.77
CA LEU A 50 -18.04 16.24 -26.46
C LEU A 50 -16.88 15.78 -25.59
N ALA A 51 -17.16 15.00 -24.53
CA ALA A 51 -16.12 14.50 -23.62
C ALA A 51 -15.09 13.58 -24.31
N LYS A 52 -15.47 12.87 -25.38
CA LYS A 52 -14.55 12.04 -26.17
C LYS A 52 -13.55 12.87 -26.97
N GLU A 53 -13.97 14.03 -27.46
CA GLU A 53 -13.15 14.98 -28.21
C GLU A 53 -12.19 15.79 -27.33
N LEU A 54 -12.40 15.80 -26.01
CA LEU A 54 -11.51 16.52 -25.10
C LEU A 54 -10.16 15.80 -24.96
N PRO A 55 -9.06 16.57 -24.79
CA PRO A 55 -7.76 16.02 -24.42
C PRO A 55 -7.86 15.18 -23.15
N THR A 56 -7.20 14.01 -23.15
CA THR A 56 -7.08 13.19 -21.94
C THR A 56 -6.20 13.92 -20.92
N HIS A 57 -6.61 13.92 -19.65
CA HIS A 57 -5.79 14.46 -18.56
C HIS A 57 -4.59 13.53 -18.28
N THR A 58 -3.48 13.73 -19.01
CA THR A 58 -2.28 12.87 -19.00
C THR A 58 -1.26 13.22 -17.92
N VAL A 59 -1.36 14.40 -17.31
CA VAL A 59 -0.45 14.88 -16.26
C VAL A 59 -1.23 14.97 -14.95
N ARG A 60 -0.82 14.17 -13.95
CA ARG A 60 -1.35 14.23 -12.59
C ARG A 60 -0.38 15.02 -11.71
N SER A 61 -0.82 16.14 -11.14
CA SER A 61 0.00 16.88 -10.17
C SER A 61 -0.02 16.17 -8.81
N GLU A 62 1.03 16.36 -7.99
CA GLU A 62 1.09 15.81 -6.63
C GLU A 62 -0.15 16.19 -5.81
N ASP A 63 -0.62 17.44 -5.92
CA ASP A 63 -1.84 17.91 -5.24
C ASP A 63 -3.14 17.25 -5.75
N GLN A 64 -3.23 16.91 -7.04
CA GLN A 64 -4.42 16.26 -7.61
C GLN A 64 -4.53 14.82 -7.09
N ILE A 65 -3.40 14.13 -6.97
CA ILE A 65 -3.31 12.78 -6.37
C ILE A 65 -3.56 12.88 -4.86
N ALA A 66 -2.93 13.85 -4.20
CA ALA A 66 -3.00 14.02 -2.75
C ALA A 66 -4.38 14.43 -2.24
N PHE A 67 -5.18 15.18 -3.02
CA PHE A 67 -6.52 15.64 -2.61
C PHE A 67 -7.66 14.99 -3.39
N GLN A 68 -7.38 14.07 -4.33
CA GLN A 68 -8.36 13.40 -5.20
C GLN A 68 -9.33 14.37 -5.90
N GLN A 69 -8.78 15.41 -6.50
CA GLN A 69 -9.52 16.48 -7.15
C GLN A 69 -9.86 16.13 -8.62
N PHE A 70 -10.70 15.11 -8.81
CA PHE A 70 -11.20 14.73 -10.14
C PHE A 70 -12.54 15.42 -10.44
N SER A 71 -12.59 16.15 -11.55
CA SER A 71 -13.81 16.84 -11.98
C SER A 71 -14.83 15.86 -12.54
N THR A 72 -16.11 16.15 -12.33
CA THR A 72 -17.20 15.30 -12.78
C THR A 72 -17.35 15.40 -14.30
N PRO A 73 -17.31 14.27 -15.04
CA PRO A 73 -17.52 14.28 -16.49
C PRO A 73 -18.86 14.94 -16.88
N PRO A 74 -18.91 15.79 -17.93
CA PRO A 74 -20.12 16.54 -18.28
C PRO A 74 -21.39 15.70 -18.47
N ALA A 75 -21.28 14.54 -19.14
CA ALA A 75 -22.42 13.65 -19.32
C ALA A 75 -22.95 13.10 -17.99
N LEU A 76 -22.04 12.71 -17.09
CA LEU A 76 -22.39 12.18 -15.77
C LEU A 76 -23.01 13.28 -14.88
N ALA A 77 -22.50 14.50 -14.96
CA ALA A 77 -23.08 15.68 -14.31
C ALA A 77 -24.51 15.96 -14.82
N CYS A 78 -24.73 15.88 -16.14
CA CYS A 78 -26.05 16.06 -16.75
C CYS A 78 -27.06 15.01 -16.27
N LEU A 79 -26.66 13.73 -16.23
CA LEU A 79 -27.48 12.65 -15.67
C LEU A 79 -27.80 12.91 -14.19
N ALA A 80 -26.82 13.32 -13.39
CA ALA A 80 -27.02 13.60 -11.96
C ALA A 80 -28.03 14.73 -11.73
N VAL A 81 -27.92 15.83 -12.48
CA VAL A 81 -28.85 16.97 -12.43
C VAL A 81 -30.25 16.56 -12.91
N HIS A 82 -30.34 15.73 -13.96
CA HIS A 82 -31.62 15.20 -14.43
C HIS A 82 -32.35 14.37 -13.34
N LEU A 83 -31.61 13.49 -12.65
CA LEU A 83 -32.13 12.67 -11.56
C LEU A 83 -32.52 13.49 -10.31
N ALA A 84 -31.90 14.66 -10.13
CA ALA A 84 -32.17 15.57 -9.02
C ALA A 84 -33.57 16.21 -9.11
N ARG A 85 -34.16 16.30 -10.33
CA ARG A 85 -35.50 16.85 -10.58
C ARG A 85 -35.68 18.25 -9.99
N LEU A 86 -34.75 19.14 -10.35
CA LEU A 86 -34.73 20.54 -9.94
C LEU A 86 -36.01 21.27 -10.35
N GLY A 87 -36.39 22.27 -9.56
CA GLY A 87 -37.49 23.19 -9.82
C GLY A 87 -37.14 24.62 -9.40
N SER A 88 -37.87 25.59 -9.93
CA SER A 88 -37.54 27.02 -9.82
C SER A 88 -37.53 27.59 -8.40
N GLU A 89 -38.11 26.88 -7.43
CA GLU A 89 -38.12 27.27 -6.00
C GLU A 89 -37.02 26.60 -5.18
N ASP A 90 -36.18 25.75 -5.81
CA ASP A 90 -35.17 25.01 -5.07
C ASP A 90 -34.00 25.87 -4.60
N VAL A 91 -33.48 25.49 -3.44
CA VAL A 91 -32.15 25.88 -2.99
C VAL A 91 -31.24 24.70 -3.26
N PHE A 92 -30.38 24.85 -4.26
CA PHE A 92 -29.42 23.86 -4.71
C PHE A 92 -28.10 24.02 -3.96
N LEU A 93 -27.50 22.91 -3.53
CA LEU A 93 -26.15 22.89 -2.98
C LEU A 93 -25.27 21.87 -3.69
N GLU A 94 -24.07 22.30 -4.08
CA GLU A 94 -22.97 21.44 -4.49
C GLU A 94 -21.83 21.49 -3.44
N PRO A 95 -21.72 20.47 -2.56
CA PRO A 95 -20.75 20.41 -1.46
C PRO A 95 -19.27 20.35 -1.86
N SER A 96 -19.00 19.98 -3.11
CA SER A 96 -17.68 19.71 -3.68
C SER A 96 -17.69 20.13 -5.15
N ALA A 97 -17.72 21.45 -5.37
CA ALA A 97 -18.10 22.04 -6.65
C ALA A 97 -17.04 21.96 -7.75
N GLY A 98 -15.77 21.75 -7.39
CA GLY A 98 -14.68 21.71 -8.36
C GLY A 98 -14.66 22.99 -9.20
N THR A 99 -14.65 22.83 -10.53
CA THR A 99 -14.72 23.93 -11.50
C THR A 99 -16.16 24.33 -11.90
N GLY A 100 -17.18 23.67 -11.35
CA GLY A 100 -18.58 24.09 -11.46
C GLY A 100 -19.37 23.49 -12.63
N ILE A 101 -18.96 22.35 -13.18
CA ILE A 101 -19.69 21.67 -14.28
C ILE A 101 -21.13 21.30 -13.88
N ILE A 102 -21.33 20.74 -12.67
CA ILE A 102 -22.68 20.41 -12.17
C ILE A 102 -23.47 21.71 -11.90
N ALA A 103 -22.85 22.70 -11.24
CA ALA A 103 -23.44 24.01 -11.01
C ALA A 103 -23.95 24.69 -12.28
N ALA A 104 -23.17 24.66 -13.37
CA ALA A 104 -23.55 25.23 -14.67
C ALA A 104 -24.85 24.63 -15.23
N LEU A 105 -25.04 23.32 -15.04
CA LEU A 105 -26.26 22.62 -15.46
C LEU A 105 -27.46 22.89 -14.55
N ALA A 106 -27.23 23.31 -13.30
CA ALA A 106 -28.26 23.48 -12.28
C ALA A 106 -28.75 24.92 -12.10
N GLU A 107 -27.86 25.91 -12.20
CA GLU A 107 -28.10 27.30 -11.78
C GLU A 107 -29.35 27.92 -12.41
N GLY A 108 -29.53 27.76 -13.73
CA GLY A 108 -30.66 28.35 -14.46
C GLY A 108 -32.05 27.77 -14.11
N GLY A 109 -32.09 26.66 -13.37
CA GLY A 109 -33.32 25.96 -13.02
C GLY A 109 -33.77 26.13 -11.57
N VAL A 110 -33.05 26.89 -10.74
CA VAL A 110 -33.24 26.94 -9.29
C VAL A 110 -33.32 28.39 -8.77
N LYS A 111 -33.87 28.56 -7.57
CA LYS A 111 -34.02 29.88 -6.93
C LYS A 111 -32.69 30.42 -6.42
N GLN A 112 -31.87 29.53 -5.87
CA GLN A 112 -30.60 29.88 -5.25
C GLN A 112 -29.62 28.71 -5.39
N CYS A 113 -28.37 29.03 -5.72
CA CYS A 113 -27.28 28.08 -5.84
C CYS A 113 -26.23 28.37 -4.76
N LEU A 114 -25.88 27.33 -4.01
CA LEU A 114 -24.86 27.32 -2.97
C LEU A 114 -23.73 26.39 -3.43
N LEU A 115 -22.51 26.89 -3.49
CA LEU A 115 -21.35 26.15 -3.96
C LEU A 115 -20.31 26.07 -2.85
N ASN A 116 -19.63 24.94 -2.73
CA ASN A 116 -18.55 24.77 -1.77
C ASN A 116 -17.34 24.10 -2.43
N GLU A 117 -16.19 24.78 -2.39
CA GLU A 117 -14.93 24.28 -2.91
C GLU A 117 -13.79 24.68 -1.98
N LEU A 118 -12.96 23.71 -1.61
CA LEU A 118 -11.87 23.89 -0.64
C LEU A 118 -10.63 24.51 -1.28
N GLU A 119 -10.36 24.20 -2.54
CA GLU A 119 -9.16 24.68 -3.24
C GLU A 119 -9.33 26.17 -3.61
N PRO A 120 -8.40 27.05 -3.17
CA PRO A 120 -8.53 28.49 -3.35
C PRO A 120 -8.74 28.91 -4.80
N THR A 121 -7.98 28.37 -5.75
CA THR A 121 -8.04 28.76 -7.17
C THR A 121 -9.40 28.43 -7.78
N ARG A 122 -9.90 27.22 -7.57
CA ARG A 122 -11.21 26.77 -8.05
C ARG A 122 -12.35 27.54 -7.40
N SER A 123 -12.25 27.82 -6.10
CA SER A 123 -13.26 28.66 -5.44
C SER A 123 -13.30 30.09 -6.01
N GLU A 124 -12.16 30.68 -6.37
CA GLU A 124 -12.10 31.97 -7.06
C GLU A 124 -12.68 31.90 -8.48
N LEU A 125 -12.42 30.81 -9.21
CA LEU A 125 -13.05 30.55 -10.51
C LEU A 125 -14.57 30.46 -10.39
N LEU A 126 -15.09 29.76 -9.37
CA LEU A 126 -16.52 29.66 -9.11
C LEU A 126 -17.15 31.03 -8.78
N GLU A 127 -16.48 31.86 -7.98
CA GLU A 127 -16.93 33.23 -7.69
C GLU A 127 -17.04 34.08 -8.97
N GLY A 128 -16.13 33.88 -9.92
CA GLY A 128 -16.15 34.55 -11.22
C GLY A 128 -17.22 34.01 -12.18
N LEU A 129 -17.42 32.69 -12.22
CA LEU A 129 -18.38 32.03 -13.12
C LEU A 129 -19.83 32.19 -12.66
N PHE A 130 -20.05 32.23 -11.35
CA PHE A 130 -21.39 32.21 -10.74
C PHE A 130 -21.59 33.43 -9.81
N PRO A 131 -21.57 34.67 -10.33
CA PRO A 131 -21.60 35.89 -9.51
C PRO A 131 -22.89 36.06 -8.69
N GLY A 132 -23.96 35.34 -9.04
CA GLY A 132 -25.23 35.31 -8.28
C GLY A 132 -25.30 34.23 -7.19
N SER A 133 -24.27 33.38 -7.09
CA SER A 133 -24.24 32.22 -6.20
C SER A 133 -23.37 32.46 -4.95
N SER A 134 -23.69 31.79 -3.86
CA SER A 134 -22.85 31.84 -2.64
C SER A 134 -21.77 30.77 -2.70
N VAL A 135 -20.50 31.16 -2.69
CA VAL A 135 -19.35 30.24 -2.69
C VAL A 135 -18.74 30.16 -1.30
N TYR A 136 -18.60 28.95 -0.77
CA TYR A 136 -18.01 28.63 0.53
C TYR A 136 -16.72 27.81 0.35
N ARG A 137 -15.86 27.85 1.37
CA ARG A 137 -14.59 27.10 1.42
C ARG A 137 -14.49 26.25 2.68
N HIS A 138 -15.52 25.43 2.91
CA HIS A 138 -15.67 24.61 4.11
C HIS A 138 -15.39 23.13 3.85
N ASP A 139 -14.93 22.43 4.89
CA ASP A 139 -14.82 20.96 4.88
C ASP A 139 -16.21 20.35 4.66
N GLY A 140 -16.40 19.66 3.52
CA GLY A 140 -17.67 19.07 3.12
C GLY A 140 -18.24 18.08 4.13
N ALA A 141 -17.39 17.41 4.94
CA ALA A 141 -17.82 16.53 6.01
C ALA A 141 -18.37 17.27 7.25
N LYS A 142 -18.25 18.60 7.30
CA LYS A 142 -18.63 19.46 8.43
C LYS A 142 -19.69 20.52 8.07
N LEU A 143 -20.29 20.44 6.88
CA LEU A 143 -21.29 21.41 6.40
C LEU A 143 -22.44 21.67 7.38
N PRO A 144 -23.06 20.67 8.05
CA PRO A 144 -24.13 20.95 9.01
C PRO A 144 -23.76 21.93 10.12
N ALA A 145 -22.50 21.90 10.56
CA ALA A 145 -22.02 22.78 11.61
C ALA A 145 -21.63 24.16 11.06
N LEU A 146 -20.89 24.17 9.94
CA LEU A 146 -20.30 25.38 9.36
C LEU A 146 -21.33 26.25 8.63
N LEU A 147 -22.39 25.64 8.07
CA LEU A 147 -23.50 26.32 7.41
C LEU A 147 -24.76 26.40 8.29
N SER A 148 -24.63 26.27 9.60
CA SER A 148 -25.77 26.21 10.53
C SER A 148 -26.66 27.47 10.57
N GLY A 149 -26.19 28.59 9.99
CA GLY A 149 -26.93 29.86 9.86
C GLY A 149 -27.35 30.24 8.44
N THR A 150 -27.11 29.40 7.44
CA THR A 150 -27.49 29.68 6.04
C THR A 150 -28.80 29.00 5.66
N VAL A 151 -29.34 29.36 4.49
CA VAL A 151 -30.53 28.69 3.94
C VAL A 151 -30.21 27.24 3.67
N ARG A 152 -31.03 26.31 4.19
CA ARG A 152 -30.84 24.88 3.97
C ARG A 152 -31.25 24.49 2.55
N PRO A 153 -30.50 23.59 1.88
CA PRO A 153 -30.85 23.14 0.55
C PRO A 153 -32.07 22.21 0.56
N SER A 154 -32.89 22.32 -0.50
CA SER A 154 -33.94 21.36 -0.84
C SER A 154 -33.42 20.24 -1.74
N VAL A 155 -32.32 20.49 -2.46
CA VAL A 155 -31.66 19.51 -3.34
C VAL A 155 -30.14 19.63 -3.23
N ILE A 156 -29.45 18.50 -3.19
CA ILE A 156 -27.99 18.41 -3.25
C ILE A 156 -27.58 17.51 -4.41
N VAL A 157 -26.60 17.93 -5.21
CA VAL A 157 -25.89 17.05 -6.14
C VAL A 157 -24.42 17.09 -5.77
N MET A 158 -23.75 15.93 -5.72
CA MET A 158 -22.37 15.86 -5.21
C MET A 158 -21.53 14.76 -5.83
N ASN A 159 -20.24 15.03 -5.96
CA ASN A 159 -19.17 14.07 -6.23
C ASN A 159 -18.05 14.27 -5.19
N PRO A 160 -18.23 13.74 -3.96
CA PRO A 160 -17.26 13.93 -2.88
C PRO A 160 -15.90 13.28 -3.19
N PRO A 161 -14.83 13.65 -2.47
CA PRO A 161 -13.57 12.89 -2.50
C PRO A 161 -13.82 11.44 -2.04
N PHE A 162 -13.04 10.47 -2.54
CA PHE A 162 -13.29 9.04 -2.31
C PHE A 162 -12.45 8.42 -1.20
N SER A 163 -11.20 8.85 -1.02
CA SER A 163 -10.32 8.30 0.02
C SER A 163 -9.38 9.31 0.68
N VAL A 164 -9.59 10.62 0.50
CA VAL A 164 -8.86 11.68 1.22
C VAL A 164 -9.83 12.62 1.96
N SER A 165 -9.47 12.98 3.19
CA SER A 165 -10.19 13.92 4.06
C SER A 165 -9.23 15.02 4.53
N GLN A 166 -9.67 16.28 4.45
CA GLN A 166 -8.88 17.44 4.87
C GLN A 166 -8.47 17.39 6.35
N SER A 167 -9.29 16.78 7.21
CA SER A 167 -9.03 16.72 8.66
C SER A 167 -8.35 15.43 9.12
N ARG A 168 -8.24 14.42 8.25
CA ARG A 168 -7.82 13.05 8.62
C ARG A 168 -6.74 12.46 7.72
N GLY A 169 -6.38 13.11 6.60
CA GLY A 169 -5.48 12.53 5.60
C GLY A 169 -6.18 11.46 4.79
N GLU A 170 -5.54 10.31 4.56
CA GLU A 170 -6.20 9.16 3.91
C GLU A 170 -7.35 8.63 4.77
N ASP A 171 -8.52 8.52 4.15
CA ASP A 171 -9.76 8.17 4.81
C ASP A 171 -10.73 7.49 3.85
N GLN A 172 -10.69 6.15 3.82
CA GLN A 172 -11.51 5.31 2.95
C GLN A 172 -13.03 5.52 3.12
N HIS A 173 -13.48 6.16 4.21
CA HIS A 173 -14.90 6.46 4.44
C HIS A 173 -15.27 7.93 4.22
N THR A 174 -14.36 8.75 3.67
CA THR A 174 -14.55 10.19 3.50
C THR A 174 -15.81 10.52 2.67
N ALA A 175 -16.03 9.83 1.54
CA ALA A 175 -17.23 9.97 0.73
C ALA A 175 -18.52 9.73 1.54
N ALA A 176 -18.53 8.67 2.36
CA ALA A 176 -19.66 8.32 3.21
C ALA A 176 -19.93 9.37 4.31
N ARG A 177 -18.90 10.04 4.84
CA ARG A 177 -19.05 11.14 5.79
C ARG A 177 -19.56 12.42 5.14
N HIS A 178 -19.07 12.75 3.95
CA HIS A 178 -19.59 13.87 3.16
C HIS A 178 -21.07 13.66 2.83
N LEU A 179 -21.46 12.45 2.41
CA LEU A 179 -22.85 12.12 2.14
C LEU A 179 -23.73 12.23 3.41
N ARG A 180 -23.25 11.75 4.56
CA ARG A 180 -23.97 11.92 5.84
C ARG A 180 -24.16 13.40 6.19
N ALA A 181 -23.10 14.19 6.07
CA ALA A 181 -23.14 15.63 6.32
C ALA A 181 -24.11 16.36 5.37
N ALA A 182 -24.11 16.00 4.08
CA ALA A 182 -25.08 16.50 3.11
C ALA A 182 -26.52 16.16 3.52
N LEU A 183 -26.79 14.91 3.90
CA LEU A 183 -28.10 14.48 4.39
C LEU A 183 -28.50 15.23 5.67
N ASP A 184 -27.59 15.49 6.60
CA ASP A 184 -27.88 16.23 7.83
C ASP A 184 -28.26 17.70 7.56
N HIS A 185 -27.60 18.32 6.59
CA HIS A 185 -27.85 19.71 6.21
C HIS A 185 -29.12 19.89 5.36
N LEU A 186 -29.47 18.90 4.52
CA LEU A 186 -30.65 18.88 3.65
C LEU A 186 -31.97 19.07 4.42
N LEU A 187 -32.94 19.77 3.82
CA LEU A 187 -34.30 19.85 4.35
C LEU A 187 -34.97 18.45 4.41
N PRO A 188 -35.78 18.15 5.45
CA PRO A 188 -36.61 16.96 5.45
C PRO A 188 -37.51 16.91 4.20
N GLY A 189 -37.54 15.77 3.51
CA GLY A 189 -38.21 15.63 2.22
C GLY A 189 -37.35 16.03 1.00
N GLY A 190 -36.18 16.62 1.21
CA GLY A 190 -35.25 16.98 0.12
C GLY A 190 -34.59 15.76 -0.52
N ARG A 191 -33.92 15.99 -1.67
CA ARG A 191 -33.25 14.95 -2.46
C ARG A 191 -31.75 15.17 -2.56
N VAL A 192 -30.97 14.10 -2.47
CA VAL A 192 -29.54 14.07 -2.78
C VAL A 192 -29.30 13.15 -3.99
N VAL A 193 -28.51 13.60 -4.95
CA VAL A 193 -27.91 12.74 -5.98
C VAL A 193 -26.40 12.71 -5.75
N ALA A 194 -25.87 11.56 -5.34
CA ALA A 194 -24.47 11.42 -4.94
C ALA A 194 -23.73 10.44 -5.85
N ILE A 195 -22.61 10.88 -6.40
CA ILE A 195 -21.65 10.04 -7.11
C ILE A 195 -20.64 9.51 -6.08
N MET A 196 -20.71 8.22 -5.81
CA MET A 196 -20.01 7.53 -4.72
C MET A 196 -19.04 6.50 -5.30
N PRO A 197 -18.00 6.10 -4.55
CA PRO A 197 -17.15 4.99 -4.96
C PRO A 197 -17.95 3.68 -5.02
N ASP A 198 -17.61 2.77 -5.94
CA ASP A 198 -18.39 1.54 -6.18
C ASP A 198 -18.59 0.67 -4.93
N TRP A 199 -17.60 0.66 -4.02
CA TRP A 199 -17.68 -0.09 -2.76
C TRP A 199 -18.82 0.38 -1.83
N PHE A 200 -19.33 1.61 -2.00
CA PHE A 200 -20.42 2.15 -1.18
C PHE A 200 -21.77 1.56 -1.62
N ALA A 201 -22.01 0.31 -1.23
CA ALA A 201 -23.21 -0.45 -1.55
C ALA A 201 -23.68 -1.30 -0.34
N ASP A 202 -24.93 -1.73 -0.37
CA ASP A 202 -25.52 -2.65 0.62
C ASP A 202 -25.00 -4.08 0.41
N THR A 203 -23.75 -4.33 0.81
CA THR A 203 -23.05 -5.62 0.68
C THR A 203 -22.65 -6.17 2.04
N ALA A 204 -22.25 -7.44 2.12
CA ALA A 204 -21.79 -8.05 3.37
C ALA A 204 -20.59 -7.33 4.01
N ARG A 205 -19.71 -6.72 3.19
CA ARG A 205 -18.48 -6.03 3.65
C ARG A 205 -18.69 -4.53 3.92
N GLY A 206 -19.62 -3.87 3.21
CA GLY A 206 -19.87 -2.42 3.30
C GLY A 206 -21.22 -2.02 3.93
N GLY A 207 -22.11 -2.98 4.19
CA GLY A 207 -23.51 -2.73 4.53
C GLY A 207 -23.74 -1.98 5.83
N GLU A 208 -22.84 -2.10 6.83
CA GLU A 208 -22.97 -1.32 8.07
C GLU A 208 -22.76 0.18 7.83
N VAL A 209 -21.72 0.54 7.08
CA VAL A 209 -21.41 1.93 6.72
C VAL A 209 -22.52 2.49 5.83
N TYR A 210 -22.97 1.71 4.84
CA TYR A 210 -24.08 2.07 3.96
C TYR A 210 -25.36 2.40 4.75
N ARG A 211 -25.81 1.47 5.61
CA ARG A 211 -27.01 1.65 6.44
C ARG A 211 -26.89 2.81 7.43
N ARG A 212 -25.72 3.01 8.02
CA ARG A 212 -25.49 4.11 8.98
C ARG A 212 -25.47 5.47 8.29
N THR A 213 -24.83 5.58 7.13
CA THR A 213 -24.80 6.83 6.37
C THR A 213 -26.20 7.24 5.91
N LEU A 214 -26.99 6.28 5.43
CA LEU A 214 -28.32 6.52 4.88
C LEU A 214 -29.45 6.44 5.92
N GLU A 215 -29.12 6.36 7.21
CA GLU A 215 -30.10 6.30 8.29
C GLU A 215 -31.10 7.46 8.22
N GLY A 216 -32.39 7.14 8.19
CA GLY A 216 -33.49 8.09 8.08
C GLY A 216 -33.78 8.60 6.67
N ALA A 217 -33.13 8.02 5.64
CA ALA A 217 -33.33 8.32 4.24
C ALA A 217 -33.82 7.09 3.46
N ARG A 218 -34.39 7.33 2.28
CA ARG A 218 -34.85 6.32 1.33
C ARG A 218 -33.99 6.38 0.08
N VAL A 219 -33.48 5.23 -0.37
CA VAL A 219 -32.81 5.14 -1.66
C VAL A 219 -33.86 4.92 -2.74
N VAL A 220 -33.93 5.86 -3.68
CA VAL A 220 -34.89 5.84 -4.79
C VAL A 220 -34.33 5.06 -5.97
N MET A 221 -33.02 5.18 -6.22
CA MET A 221 -32.36 4.56 -7.37
C MET A 221 -30.86 4.39 -7.08
N SER A 222 -30.29 3.30 -7.61
CA SER A 222 -28.85 3.03 -7.62
C SER A 222 -28.42 2.70 -9.04
N LEU A 223 -27.50 3.49 -9.58
CA LEU A 223 -26.90 3.29 -10.90
C LEU A 223 -25.41 3.02 -10.72
N ARG A 224 -24.84 2.14 -11.54
CA ARG A 224 -23.40 1.86 -11.57
C ARG A 224 -22.88 2.10 -12.99
N LEU A 225 -21.87 2.94 -13.09
CA LEU A 225 -21.12 3.14 -14.33
C LEU A 225 -19.86 2.27 -14.23
N ASP A 226 -19.72 1.32 -15.15
CA ASP A 226 -18.59 0.40 -15.19
C ASP A 226 -17.27 1.15 -15.52
N GLU A 227 -16.14 0.45 -15.43
CA GLU A 227 -14.81 1.04 -15.59
C GLU A 227 -14.67 1.76 -16.95
N GLY A 228 -14.11 2.98 -16.93
CA GLY A 228 -13.90 3.82 -18.12
C GLY A 228 -14.67 5.15 -18.15
N GLY A 229 -15.70 5.32 -17.32
CA GLY A 229 -16.51 6.56 -17.28
C GLY A 229 -15.76 7.85 -16.90
N TYR A 230 -14.62 7.72 -16.21
CA TYR A 230 -13.73 8.83 -15.83
C TYR A 230 -12.42 8.85 -16.64
N ALA A 231 -12.26 8.01 -17.67
CA ALA A 231 -10.96 7.75 -18.31
C ALA A 231 -10.30 9.03 -18.86
N LYS A 232 -11.09 9.90 -19.52
CA LYS A 232 -10.63 11.20 -20.02
C LYS A 232 -10.26 12.20 -18.92
N HIS A 233 -10.82 12.04 -17.72
CA HIS A 233 -10.61 12.88 -16.55
C HIS A 233 -9.59 12.27 -15.57
N GLY A 234 -8.84 11.25 -16.00
CA GLY A 234 -7.65 10.76 -15.30
C GLY A 234 -7.85 9.55 -14.38
N THR A 235 -9.03 8.89 -14.33
CA THR A 235 -9.22 7.63 -13.56
C THR A 235 -10.10 6.61 -14.29
N GLY A 236 -9.82 5.31 -14.12
CA GLY A 236 -10.64 4.22 -14.70
C GLY A 236 -11.66 3.60 -13.74
N ILE A 237 -11.83 4.17 -12.54
CA ILE A 237 -12.54 3.53 -11.43
C ILE A 237 -14.06 3.52 -11.71
N ALA A 238 -14.70 2.38 -11.46
CA ALA A 238 -16.16 2.28 -11.48
C ALA A 238 -16.79 3.18 -10.40
N VAL A 239 -17.91 3.84 -10.73
CA VAL A 239 -18.62 4.72 -9.79
C VAL A 239 -20.08 4.33 -9.66
N ARG A 240 -20.67 4.72 -8.53
CA ARG A 240 -22.08 4.49 -8.22
C ARG A 240 -22.80 5.80 -8.02
N MET A 241 -23.93 6.00 -8.70
CA MET A 241 -24.80 7.15 -8.49
C MET A 241 -26.03 6.73 -7.69
N LEU A 242 -26.25 7.38 -6.55
CA LEU A 242 -27.39 7.13 -5.67
C LEU A 242 -28.35 8.32 -5.69
N VAL A 243 -29.63 8.05 -5.89
CA VAL A 243 -30.71 9.03 -5.73
C VAL A 243 -31.39 8.76 -4.39
N ILE A 244 -31.35 9.72 -3.48
CA ILE A 244 -31.73 9.54 -2.08
C ILE A 244 -32.72 10.63 -1.67
N ASP A 245 -33.87 10.26 -1.10
CA ASP A 245 -34.80 11.20 -0.48
C ASP A 245 -34.62 11.19 1.03
N LYS A 246 -34.57 12.35 1.69
CA LYS A 246 -34.52 12.47 3.17
C LYS A 246 -35.90 12.26 3.77
N VAL A 247 -36.39 11.04 3.62
CA VAL A 247 -37.60 10.51 4.25
C VAL A 247 -37.32 9.10 4.74
N PRO A 248 -37.92 8.65 5.85
CA PRO A 248 -37.83 7.26 6.25
C PRO A 248 -38.35 6.34 5.14
N GLY A 249 -37.58 5.33 4.77
CA GLY A 249 -37.97 4.36 3.75
C GLY A 249 -36.91 3.28 3.53
N ASP A 250 -37.13 2.47 2.51
CA ASP A 250 -36.20 1.40 2.16
C ASP A 250 -34.89 1.97 1.59
N MET A 251 -33.80 1.30 1.92
CA MET A 251 -32.46 1.59 1.41
C MET A 251 -32.01 0.54 0.38
N SER A 252 -32.72 -0.59 0.28
CA SER A 252 -32.40 -1.68 -0.64
C SER A 252 -33.08 -1.45 -1.99
N VAL A 253 -32.28 -1.23 -3.03
CA VAL A 253 -32.74 -1.14 -4.42
C VAL A 253 -31.81 -1.92 -5.34
N SER A 254 -32.38 -2.50 -6.41
CA SER A 254 -31.58 -3.11 -7.47
C SER A 254 -30.70 -2.05 -8.14
N THR A 255 -29.45 -2.40 -8.46
CA THR A 255 -28.53 -1.51 -9.17
C THR A 255 -28.61 -1.75 -10.67
N ILE A 256 -28.75 -0.67 -11.46
CA ILE A 256 -28.65 -0.73 -12.92
C ILE A 256 -27.18 -0.45 -13.29
N SER A 257 -26.50 -1.43 -13.89
CA SER A 257 -25.10 -1.32 -14.33
C SER A 257 -24.99 -1.17 -15.84
N ARG A 258 -24.21 -0.21 -16.33
CA ARG A 258 -23.91 -0.03 -17.78
C ARG A 258 -22.51 0.52 -17.99
N ALA A 259 -22.02 0.42 -19.22
CA ALA A 259 -20.69 0.86 -19.60
C ALA A 259 -20.60 2.36 -19.96
N SER A 260 -21.72 2.98 -20.31
CA SER A 260 -21.78 4.40 -20.72
C SER A 260 -22.91 5.17 -20.04
N VAL A 261 -22.80 6.50 -20.01
CA VAL A 261 -23.81 7.36 -19.37
C VAL A 261 -25.08 7.38 -20.21
N SER A 262 -24.97 7.37 -21.55
CA SER A 262 -26.13 7.24 -22.43
C SER A 262 -26.87 5.92 -22.25
N GLU A 263 -26.16 4.81 -22.04
CA GLU A 263 -26.81 3.52 -21.73
C GLU A 263 -27.50 3.51 -20.37
N LEU A 264 -26.90 4.15 -19.35
CA LEU A 264 -27.55 4.35 -18.06
C LEU A 264 -28.84 5.16 -18.24
N PHE A 265 -28.78 6.26 -18.98
CA PHE A 265 -29.95 7.09 -19.27
C PHE A 265 -31.04 6.29 -20.01
N ALA A 266 -30.67 5.50 -21.01
CA ALA A 266 -31.62 4.68 -21.75
C ALA A 266 -32.26 3.57 -20.88
N ALA A 267 -31.55 3.12 -19.83
CA ALA A 267 -32.02 2.09 -18.92
C ALA A 267 -32.86 2.61 -17.75
N ILE A 268 -32.86 3.91 -17.45
CA ILE A 268 -33.70 4.48 -16.39
C ILE A 268 -35.16 4.58 -16.83
N GLY A 269 -36.05 4.04 -16.01
CA GLY A 269 -37.50 4.29 -16.15
C GLY A 269 -37.89 5.69 -15.66
N PRO A 270 -39.21 6.00 -15.63
CA PRO A 270 -39.70 7.26 -15.10
C PRO A 270 -39.18 7.55 -13.69
N ILE A 271 -38.54 8.71 -13.52
CA ILE A 271 -37.95 9.13 -12.24
C ILE A 271 -39.08 9.46 -11.26
N SER A 272 -39.04 8.83 -10.08
CA SER A 272 -40.01 9.10 -9.01
C SER A 272 -40.02 10.57 -8.60
N PRO A 273 -41.21 11.20 -8.46
CA PRO A 273 -41.33 12.55 -7.93
C PRO A 273 -40.60 12.73 -6.59
N ARG A 274 -40.11 13.94 -6.32
CA ARG A 274 -39.51 14.28 -5.02
C ARG A 274 -40.57 14.26 -3.92
N ALA A 275 -40.16 13.90 -2.71
CA ALA A 275 -41.02 13.99 -1.54
C ALA A 275 -41.36 15.46 -1.22
N ALA A 276 -42.49 15.68 -0.54
CA ALA A 276 -42.87 17.02 -0.10
C ALA A 276 -41.89 17.53 0.97
N LEU A 277 -41.34 18.73 0.75
CA LEU A 277 -40.47 19.41 1.71
C LEU A 277 -41.24 19.72 3.00
N ARG A 278 -40.54 19.63 4.13
CA ARG A 278 -41.06 20.03 5.44
C ARG A 278 -40.08 21.00 6.09
N ASP A 279 -40.60 21.94 6.86
CA ASP A 279 -39.78 22.85 7.64
C ASP A 279 -38.89 22.07 8.62
N ALA A 280 -37.63 22.49 8.72
CA ALA A 280 -36.72 21.96 9.72
C ALA A 280 -37.22 22.41 11.11
N SER A 281 -37.78 21.48 11.90
CA SER A 281 -38.10 21.77 13.30
C SER A 281 -36.81 22.12 14.05
N PRO A 282 -36.77 23.20 14.85
CA PRO A 282 -35.58 23.53 15.61
C PRO A 282 -35.30 22.41 16.61
N VAL A 283 -34.12 21.79 16.50
CA VAL A 283 -33.66 20.79 17.46
C VAL A 283 -33.39 21.54 18.77
N ALA A 284 -34.27 21.36 19.76
CA ALA A 284 -34.09 21.93 21.09
C ALA A 284 -32.82 21.35 21.72
N VAL A 285 -31.79 22.19 21.90
CA VAL A 285 -30.59 21.82 22.65
C VAL A 285 -31.00 21.59 24.10
N ALA A 286 -31.03 20.33 24.52
CA ALA A 286 -31.36 19.97 25.90
C ALA A 286 -30.27 20.46 26.85
N ARG A 287 -30.59 21.46 27.69
CA ARG A 287 -29.76 21.82 28.84
C ARG A 287 -29.91 20.75 29.92
N PRO A 288 -28.81 20.23 30.51
CA PRO A 288 -28.92 19.22 31.55
C PRO A 288 -29.48 19.89 32.82
N LYS A 289 -30.68 19.48 33.24
CA LYS A 289 -31.19 19.78 34.59
C LYS A 289 -30.79 18.64 35.52
N LEU A 290 -29.88 18.94 36.45
CA LEU A 290 -29.63 18.12 37.62
C LEU A 290 -30.91 18.06 38.47
N SER A 291 -31.41 16.85 38.73
CA SER A 291 -32.38 16.60 39.80
C SER A 291 -31.97 15.36 40.55
N LEU A 292 -31.52 15.57 41.79
CA LEU A 292 -31.43 14.56 42.82
C LEU A 292 -32.85 14.00 43.09
N PHE A 293 -32.94 12.72 43.41
CA PHE A 293 -34.15 12.00 43.88
C PHE A 293 -35.20 11.63 42.81
N ARG A 294 -35.05 10.45 42.21
CA ARG A 294 -36.13 9.43 42.27
C ARG A 294 -35.64 8.02 41.98
N SER A 295 -36.10 7.12 42.85
CA SER A 295 -35.78 5.71 42.98
C SER A 295 -36.17 4.85 41.79
N VAL A 296 -35.27 3.91 41.49
CA VAL A 296 -35.33 2.85 40.49
C VAL A 296 -36.41 1.81 40.81
N LYS A 297 -37.20 1.43 39.80
CA LYS A 297 -37.64 0.04 39.63
C LYS A 297 -37.28 -0.40 38.22
N SER A 298 -36.34 -1.33 38.16
CA SER A 298 -35.72 -1.89 36.96
C SER A 298 -36.58 -2.99 36.36
N SER A 299 -36.61 -3.06 35.03
CA SER A 299 -36.64 -4.32 34.29
C SER A 299 -35.27 -4.51 33.64
N PRO A 300 -34.76 -5.74 33.46
CA PRO A 300 -33.36 -5.94 33.13
C PRO A 300 -33.09 -5.52 31.67
N ALA A 301 -32.20 -4.55 31.51
CA ALA A 301 -31.60 -4.26 30.22
C ALA A 301 -30.74 -5.45 29.78
N ARG A 302 -30.91 -5.89 28.53
CA ARG A 302 -29.86 -6.67 27.86
C ARG A 302 -28.58 -5.85 27.91
N PRO A 303 -27.40 -6.46 28.16
CA PRO A 303 -26.16 -5.70 28.25
C PRO A 303 -25.89 -5.10 26.87
N VAL A 304 -26.18 -3.81 26.73
CA VAL A 304 -25.43 -2.95 25.83
C VAL A 304 -24.01 -3.03 26.37
N ILE A 305 -23.09 -3.60 25.58
CA ILE A 305 -21.66 -3.46 25.86
C ILE A 305 -21.38 -1.97 25.70
N VAL A 306 -21.52 -1.25 26.81
CA VAL A 306 -20.96 0.08 26.97
C VAL A 306 -19.47 -0.14 26.91
N ARG A 307 -18.88 -0.01 25.71
CA ARG A 307 -17.44 0.19 25.62
C ARG A 307 -17.19 1.48 26.40
N GLY A 308 -16.48 1.37 27.52
CA GLY A 308 -16.04 2.54 28.27
C GLY A 308 -15.29 3.50 27.35
N PRO A 309 -15.13 4.77 27.76
CA PRO A 309 -14.24 5.68 27.05
C PRO A 309 -12.91 4.97 26.78
N GLN A 310 -12.55 4.80 25.50
CA GLN A 310 -11.32 4.11 25.14
C GLN A 310 -10.15 5.01 25.52
N THR A 311 -9.47 4.66 26.61
CA THR A 311 -8.19 5.24 27.01
C THR A 311 -7.13 4.76 26.02
N ASN A 312 -6.41 5.68 25.38
CA ASN A 312 -5.21 5.37 24.60
C ASN A 312 -3.96 5.56 25.46
N GLU A 313 -4.04 5.15 26.73
CA GLU A 313 -2.93 5.26 27.66
C GLU A 313 -1.84 4.27 27.28
N VAL A 314 -0.59 4.71 27.38
CA VAL A 314 0.57 3.83 27.23
C VAL A 314 0.71 3.07 28.53
N ARG A 315 0.55 1.74 28.47
CA ARG A 315 0.62 0.86 29.64
C ARG A 315 1.61 -0.29 29.41
N PRO A 316 2.19 -0.85 30.48
CA PRO A 316 2.93 -2.09 30.38
C PRO A 316 2.02 -3.20 29.82
N VAL A 317 2.51 -3.96 28.83
CA VAL A 317 1.82 -5.12 28.29
C VAL A 317 1.80 -6.20 29.36
N VAL A 318 0.61 -6.55 29.86
CA VAL A 318 0.45 -7.56 30.90
C VAL A 318 0.53 -8.96 30.29
N TYR A 319 1.43 -9.78 30.82
CA TYR A 319 1.55 -11.20 30.48
C TYR A 319 2.01 -12.02 31.70
N GLU A 320 1.70 -13.31 31.69
CA GLU A 320 2.16 -14.28 32.69
C GLU A 320 3.32 -15.10 32.13
N VAL A 321 4.33 -15.35 32.96
CA VAL A 321 5.46 -16.22 32.61
C VAL A 321 5.24 -17.60 33.20
N LEU A 322 5.19 -18.62 32.36
CA LEU A 322 4.98 -19.99 32.78
C LEU A 322 6.25 -20.60 33.39
N ASP A 323 6.10 -21.17 34.59
CA ASP A 323 7.17 -21.88 35.29
C ASP A 323 7.59 -23.14 34.54
N GLU A 324 6.62 -23.96 34.12
CA GLU A 324 6.80 -25.06 33.20
C GLU A 324 6.45 -24.60 31.78
N ALA A 325 7.27 -24.95 30.80
CA ALA A 325 6.98 -24.56 29.42
C ALA A 325 5.66 -25.20 28.97
N ALA A 326 4.89 -24.46 28.18
CA ALA A 326 3.70 -25.02 27.54
C ALA A 326 4.12 -26.23 26.69
N ALA A 327 3.34 -27.31 26.76
CA ALA A 327 3.60 -28.50 25.95
C ALA A 327 3.66 -28.15 24.45
N MET A 328 4.38 -28.95 23.67
CA MET A 328 4.39 -28.81 22.22
C MET A 328 2.96 -28.87 21.65
N GLY A 329 2.65 -28.03 20.66
CA GLY A 329 1.39 -28.11 19.93
C GLY A 329 1.23 -29.43 19.16
N GLU A 330 0.03 -29.66 18.62
CA GLU A 330 -0.22 -30.86 17.81
C GLU A 330 0.73 -30.88 16.60
N GLN A 331 1.47 -31.98 16.42
CA GLN A 331 2.41 -32.14 15.31
C GLN A 331 1.72 -32.76 14.11
N ARG A 332 1.86 -32.13 12.94
CA ARG A 332 1.41 -32.64 11.64
C ARG A 332 2.56 -32.58 10.64
N GLY A 333 3.10 -33.75 10.29
CA GLY A 333 4.30 -33.83 9.46
C GLY A 333 5.51 -33.20 10.14
N VAL A 334 6.17 -32.26 9.46
CA VAL A 334 7.35 -31.55 9.95
C VAL A 334 7.03 -30.27 10.75
N TYR A 335 5.75 -29.94 10.89
CA TYR A 335 5.27 -28.74 11.58
C TYR A 335 4.48 -29.09 12.85
N ALA A 336 4.46 -28.18 13.81
CA ALA A 336 3.61 -28.24 14.99
C ALA A 336 2.85 -26.93 15.17
N ASP A 337 1.63 -27.01 15.72
CA ASP A 337 0.79 -25.85 15.98
C ASP A 337 1.48 -24.88 16.92
N TYR A 338 1.53 -23.60 16.51
CA TYR A 338 2.30 -22.62 17.25
C TYR A 338 1.52 -22.03 18.42
N ARG A 339 2.19 -21.99 19.56
CA ARG A 339 1.80 -21.15 20.70
C ARG A 339 3.04 -20.64 21.43
N PRO A 340 2.97 -19.47 22.08
CA PRO A 340 4.02 -19.02 22.97
C PRO A 340 4.37 -20.09 24.01
N SER A 341 5.66 -20.42 24.13
CA SER A 341 6.12 -21.51 25.00
C SER A 341 6.21 -21.12 26.48
N ARG A 342 6.38 -19.82 26.77
CA ARG A 342 6.61 -19.28 28.11
C ARG A 342 5.69 -18.14 28.51
N VAL A 343 4.97 -17.56 27.57
CA VAL A 343 4.23 -16.31 27.78
C VAL A 343 2.74 -16.57 27.57
N VAL A 344 1.91 -16.21 28.54
CA VAL A 344 0.45 -16.18 28.37
C VAL A 344 0.01 -14.73 28.36
N LEU A 345 -0.69 -14.31 27.30
CA LEU A 345 -1.23 -12.96 27.13
C LEU A 345 -2.77 -13.04 27.14
N PRO A 346 -3.43 -12.97 28.31
CA PRO A 346 -4.87 -13.27 28.43
C PRO A 346 -5.77 -12.33 27.61
N GLU A 347 -5.35 -11.08 27.46
CA GLU A 347 -6.10 -10.06 26.72
C GLU A 347 -5.80 -10.05 25.22
N ALA A 348 -4.68 -10.66 24.79
CA ALA A 348 -4.31 -10.75 23.40
C ALA A 348 -5.11 -11.84 22.67
N GLY A 349 -5.50 -11.57 21.44
CA GLY A 349 -6.12 -12.58 20.57
C GLY A 349 -5.10 -13.54 19.96
N GLU A 350 -5.59 -14.69 19.53
CA GLU A 350 -4.85 -15.55 18.59
C GLU A 350 -4.57 -14.81 17.27
N HIS A 351 -3.57 -15.28 16.53
CA HIS A 351 -3.28 -14.72 15.22
C HIS A 351 -4.44 -15.03 14.25
N PRO A 352 -4.86 -14.08 13.38
CA PRO A 352 -6.03 -14.26 12.51
C PRO A 352 -5.94 -15.48 11.59
N THR A 353 -4.73 -15.83 11.18
CA THR A 353 -4.43 -17.07 10.45
C THR A 353 -3.67 -18.01 11.36
N HIS A 354 -4.04 -19.29 11.33
CA HIS A 354 -3.38 -20.33 12.13
C HIS A 354 -1.87 -20.38 11.86
N LEU A 355 -1.07 -20.33 12.91
CA LEU A 355 0.39 -20.33 12.84
C LEU A 355 0.95 -21.70 13.24
N VAL A 356 2.02 -22.09 12.58
CA VAL A 356 2.81 -23.28 12.88
C VAL A 356 4.29 -22.90 13.00
N GLU A 357 5.06 -23.74 13.68
CA GLU A 357 6.53 -23.72 13.63
C GLU A 357 7.07 -25.12 13.29
N SER A 358 8.35 -25.25 12.96
CA SER A 358 8.91 -26.59 12.72
C SER A 358 8.90 -27.43 14.00
N ALA A 359 8.70 -28.74 13.88
CA ALA A 359 8.70 -29.64 15.03
C ALA A 359 10.02 -29.56 15.84
N ALA A 360 11.15 -29.35 15.15
CA ALA A 360 12.44 -29.12 15.77
C ALA A 360 12.45 -27.87 16.67
N MET A 361 11.85 -26.77 16.21
CA MET A 361 11.72 -25.54 16.98
C MET A 361 10.71 -25.70 18.12
N ALA A 362 9.58 -26.35 17.88
CA ALA A 362 8.54 -26.58 18.88
C ALA A 362 9.02 -27.46 20.05
N SER A 363 10.02 -28.32 19.83
CA SER A 363 10.63 -29.18 20.86
C SER A 363 11.43 -28.42 21.92
N ILE A 364 11.70 -27.13 21.70
CA ILE A 364 12.48 -26.29 22.60
C ILE A 364 11.66 -25.07 23.01
N ALA A 365 11.65 -24.81 24.31
CA ALA A 365 11.05 -23.60 24.86
C ALA A 365 12.03 -22.43 24.76
N ALA A 366 11.47 -21.24 24.51
CA ALA A 366 12.19 -19.99 24.70
C ALA A 366 12.49 -19.78 26.21
N PRO A 367 13.45 -18.92 26.59
CA PRO A 367 13.75 -18.66 27.99
C PRO A 367 12.64 -17.86 28.64
N ARG A 368 12.59 -17.81 29.97
CA ARG A 368 11.63 -16.97 30.69
C ARG A 368 11.98 -15.49 30.47
N PRO A 369 11.10 -14.67 29.86
CA PRO A 369 11.41 -13.26 29.63
C PRO A 369 11.14 -12.41 30.87
N GLY A 370 11.96 -11.38 31.09
CA GLY A 370 11.76 -10.34 32.11
C GLY A 370 11.35 -8.98 31.52
N TYR A 371 11.52 -8.78 30.22
CA TYR A 371 11.22 -7.52 29.55
C TYR A 371 9.72 -7.27 29.36
N VAL A 372 9.26 -6.10 29.83
CA VAL A 372 7.87 -5.67 29.67
C VAL A 372 7.77 -4.53 28.65
N PRO A 373 7.15 -4.75 27.47
CA PRO A 373 6.87 -3.70 26.52
C PRO A 373 5.87 -2.67 27.07
N CYS A 374 6.00 -1.41 26.65
CA CYS A 374 5.03 -0.35 26.94
C CYS A 374 4.36 0.06 25.63
N LEU A 375 3.08 -0.29 25.48
CA LEU A 375 2.31 -0.02 24.27
C LEU A 375 1.00 0.69 24.63
N PRO A 376 0.34 1.36 23.66
CA PRO A 376 -1.01 1.86 23.88
C PRO A 376 -1.94 0.70 24.23
N GLU A 377 -2.79 0.85 25.25
CA GLU A 377 -3.69 -0.19 25.76
C GLU A 377 -4.52 -0.86 24.64
N ARG A 378 -4.94 -0.08 23.63
CA ARG A 378 -5.69 -0.57 22.46
C ARG A 378 -4.92 -1.59 21.62
N THR A 379 -3.59 -1.55 21.62
CA THR A 379 -2.77 -2.45 20.80
C THR A 379 -2.99 -3.91 21.19
N VAL A 380 -3.22 -4.16 22.48
CA VAL A 380 -3.56 -5.47 23.04
C VAL A 380 -5.07 -5.67 23.09
N THR A 381 -5.80 -4.77 23.76
CA THR A 381 -7.24 -4.94 24.04
C THR A 381 -8.14 -4.92 22.80
N ALA A 382 -7.77 -4.17 21.76
CA ALA A 382 -8.45 -4.18 20.47
C ALA A 382 -7.86 -5.17 19.47
N ARG A 383 -6.90 -6.02 19.92
CA ARG A 383 -6.26 -7.08 19.14
C ARG A 383 -5.60 -6.58 17.85
N LEU A 384 -4.96 -5.42 17.90
CA LEU A 384 -4.16 -4.91 16.78
C LEU A 384 -2.88 -5.75 16.57
N LEU A 385 -2.38 -6.34 17.65
CA LEU A 385 -1.36 -7.37 17.64
C LEU A 385 -1.90 -8.68 18.24
N SER A 386 -1.53 -9.81 17.65
CA SER A 386 -1.80 -11.13 18.23
C SER A 386 -0.82 -11.47 19.35
N ALA A 387 -1.13 -12.51 20.14
CA ALA A 387 -0.23 -13.02 21.17
C ALA A 387 1.16 -13.38 20.62
N ALA A 388 1.22 -14.03 19.46
CA ALA A 388 2.48 -14.35 18.78
C ALA A 388 3.24 -13.06 18.39
N GLN A 389 2.57 -12.04 17.87
CA GLN A 389 3.23 -10.79 17.48
C GLN A 389 3.74 -10.02 18.70
N LEU A 390 3.02 -10.05 19.83
CA LEU A 390 3.45 -9.46 21.09
C LEU A 390 4.64 -10.21 21.71
N GLU A 391 4.68 -11.54 21.59
CA GLU A 391 5.82 -12.36 22.01
C GLU A 391 7.12 -11.93 21.33
N THR A 392 7.07 -11.52 20.06
CA THR A 392 8.25 -10.93 19.38
C THR A 392 8.73 -9.67 20.07
N VAL A 393 7.83 -8.76 20.44
CA VAL A 393 8.20 -7.49 21.09
C VAL A 393 8.83 -7.76 22.45
N ILE A 394 8.32 -8.76 23.18
CA ILE A 394 8.85 -9.20 24.48
C ILE A 394 10.28 -9.73 24.31
N TYR A 395 10.51 -10.71 23.43
CA TYR A 395 11.83 -11.32 23.27
C TYR A 395 12.84 -10.42 22.55
N ALA A 396 12.41 -9.56 21.63
CA ALA A 396 13.27 -8.54 21.06
C ALA A 396 13.75 -7.55 22.14
N GLY A 397 12.84 -7.09 22.98
CA GLY A 397 13.19 -6.24 24.12
C GLY A 397 14.07 -6.92 25.16
N GLU A 398 13.83 -8.21 25.44
CA GLU A 398 14.69 -9.04 26.28
C GLU A 398 16.11 -9.11 25.71
N ALA A 399 16.24 -9.45 24.42
CA ALA A 399 17.53 -9.48 23.74
C ALA A 399 18.24 -8.12 23.78
N TRP A 400 17.52 -7.01 23.62
CA TRP A 400 18.09 -5.67 23.70
C TRP A 400 18.47 -5.22 25.10
N SER A 401 18.06 -5.93 26.16
CA SER A 401 18.46 -5.61 27.54
C SER A 401 19.86 -6.14 27.91
N ARG A 402 20.46 -6.99 27.07
CA ARG A 402 21.79 -7.57 27.24
C ARG A 402 22.79 -7.08 26.18
N ASP A 403 24.05 -7.27 26.50
CA ASP A 403 25.18 -7.01 25.62
C ASP A 403 25.80 -8.34 25.15
N LEU A 404 26.47 -8.30 23.99
CA LEU A 404 27.37 -9.36 23.55
C LEU A 404 28.45 -9.59 24.61
N HIS A 405 28.89 -10.85 24.74
CA HIS A 405 29.97 -11.17 25.67
C HIS A 405 31.28 -10.53 25.20
N GLY A 406 31.97 -9.82 26.10
CA GLY A 406 33.21 -9.11 25.80
C GLY A 406 33.01 -7.65 25.36
N ARG A 407 34.10 -7.05 24.91
CA ARG A 407 34.15 -5.67 24.40
C ARG A 407 34.81 -5.69 23.04
N PHE A 408 34.42 -4.74 22.18
CA PHE A 408 34.83 -4.76 20.79
C PHE A 408 35.23 -3.37 20.28
N SER A 409 36.20 -3.34 19.39
CA SER A 409 36.47 -2.20 18.53
C SER A 409 36.11 -2.51 17.08
N GLN A 410 35.63 -1.49 16.38
CA GLN A 410 35.38 -1.53 14.95
C GLN A 410 36.54 -0.81 14.25
N THR A 411 37.23 -1.49 13.33
CA THR A 411 38.13 -0.82 12.39
C THR A 411 37.29 -0.21 11.25
N PRO A 412 37.41 1.10 10.94
CA PRO A 412 36.65 1.71 9.86
C PRO A 412 36.78 0.93 8.54
N GLY A 413 35.65 0.63 7.90
CA GLY A 413 35.59 -0.13 6.64
C GLY A 413 35.69 -1.65 6.80
N GLU A 414 36.01 -2.17 7.98
CA GLU A 414 36.01 -3.62 8.24
C GLU A 414 34.66 -4.07 8.84
N VAL A 415 34.14 -5.18 8.32
CA VAL A 415 32.88 -5.80 8.77
C VAL A 415 33.04 -6.63 10.05
N ALA A 416 34.27 -7.01 10.41
CA ALA A 416 34.56 -7.80 11.59
C ALA A 416 34.67 -6.92 12.83
N LEU A 417 34.00 -7.34 13.91
CA LEU A 417 34.22 -6.79 15.25
C LEU A 417 35.44 -7.48 15.86
N LYS A 418 36.42 -6.70 16.31
CA LYS A 418 37.63 -7.22 16.97
C LYS A 418 37.43 -7.16 18.48
N GLU A 419 37.71 -8.25 19.18
CA GLU A 419 37.74 -8.23 20.64
C GLU A 419 38.81 -7.24 21.12
N ASP A 420 38.41 -6.37 22.04
CA ASP A 420 39.21 -5.26 22.53
C ASP A 420 38.79 -4.97 23.98
N PRO A 421 39.62 -5.27 24.99
CA PRO A 421 39.31 -5.02 26.40
C PRO A 421 38.97 -3.56 26.71
N GLU A 422 39.54 -2.62 25.95
CA GLU A 422 39.29 -1.17 26.05
C GLU A 422 38.16 -0.71 25.11
N GLY A 423 37.60 -1.62 24.33
CA GLY A 423 36.53 -1.38 23.37
C GLY A 423 35.16 -1.09 23.97
N GLN A 424 34.16 -0.99 23.09
CA GLN A 424 32.79 -0.66 23.45
C GLN A 424 31.96 -1.93 23.70
N LEU A 425 30.89 -1.77 24.48
CA LEU A 425 29.87 -2.80 24.64
C LEU A 425 28.89 -2.74 23.47
N TYR A 426 28.62 -3.90 22.88
CA TYR A 426 27.73 -4.05 21.75
C TYR A 426 26.43 -4.68 22.22
N ARG A 427 25.30 -3.97 22.05
CA ARG A 427 23.98 -4.52 22.37
C ARG A 427 23.70 -5.77 21.53
N THR A 428 23.13 -6.81 22.15
CA THR A 428 22.68 -8.01 21.44
C THR A 428 21.49 -7.67 20.54
N GLY A 429 21.36 -8.35 19.40
CA GLY A 429 20.28 -8.20 18.44
C GLY A 429 19.24 -9.31 18.56
N PHE A 430 18.15 -9.21 17.80
CA PHE A 430 17.10 -10.22 17.75
C PHE A 430 16.77 -10.58 16.30
N PHE A 431 16.50 -11.86 16.04
CA PHE A 431 16.18 -12.35 14.71
C PHE A 431 14.71 -12.81 14.64
N LEU A 432 13.92 -12.09 13.85
CA LEU A 432 12.55 -12.42 13.50
C LEU A 432 12.52 -13.24 12.20
N GLY A 433 12.41 -14.56 12.37
CA GLY A 433 12.39 -15.58 11.33
C GLY A 433 11.01 -15.91 10.77
N ASP A 434 9.99 -15.12 11.06
CA ASP A 434 8.62 -15.40 10.65
C ASP A 434 8.44 -15.44 9.13
N GLY A 435 7.65 -16.40 8.66
CA GLY A 435 7.19 -16.52 7.30
C GLY A 435 6.32 -15.35 6.84
N THR A 436 6.07 -15.28 5.54
CA THR A 436 5.10 -14.32 4.97
C THR A 436 3.72 -14.57 5.58
N GLY A 437 2.99 -13.48 5.88
CA GLY A 437 1.64 -13.55 6.46
C GLY A 437 1.56 -13.59 7.98
N ALA A 438 2.67 -13.85 8.71
CA ALA A 438 2.70 -13.74 10.18
C ALA A 438 2.79 -12.27 10.69
N GLY A 439 2.89 -11.30 9.77
CA GLY A 439 2.87 -9.87 10.08
C GLY A 439 4.21 -9.28 10.53
N LYS A 440 5.34 -9.68 9.92
CA LYS A 440 6.69 -9.17 10.25
C LYS A 440 6.79 -7.65 10.29
N GLY A 441 6.25 -6.94 9.29
CA GLY A 441 6.27 -5.48 9.26
C GLY A 441 5.55 -4.86 10.46
N ARG A 442 4.39 -5.41 10.85
CA ARG A 442 3.65 -4.99 12.05
C ARG A 442 4.40 -5.30 13.35
N GLN A 443 5.13 -6.41 13.42
CA GLN A 443 5.99 -6.74 14.56
C GLN A 443 7.19 -5.78 14.66
N ALA A 444 7.83 -5.45 13.53
CA ALA A 444 8.91 -4.47 13.47
C ALA A 444 8.43 -3.07 13.88
N ALA A 445 7.26 -2.66 13.39
CA ALA A 445 6.59 -1.43 13.81
C ALA A 445 6.31 -1.43 15.31
N ALA A 446 5.83 -2.54 15.89
CA ALA A 446 5.55 -2.64 17.32
C ALA A 446 6.81 -2.54 18.19
N CYS A 447 7.90 -3.16 17.73
CA CYS A 447 9.23 -3.01 18.33
C CYS A 447 9.72 -1.55 18.31
N ILE A 448 9.52 -0.84 17.19
CA ILE A 448 9.81 0.60 17.11
C ILE A 448 8.90 1.38 18.07
N LEU A 449 7.60 1.09 18.11
CA LEU A 449 6.61 1.81 18.92
C LEU A 449 6.91 1.71 20.42
N ASP A 450 7.27 0.52 20.91
CA ASP A 450 7.69 0.33 22.30
C ASP A 450 8.86 1.27 22.67
N GLN A 451 9.87 1.35 21.78
CA GLN A 451 11.02 2.21 21.99
C GLN A 451 10.72 3.71 21.79
N TRP A 452 9.82 4.03 20.86
CA TRP A 452 9.29 5.37 20.59
C TRP A 452 8.61 5.96 21.80
N LEU A 453 7.82 5.15 22.50
CA LEU A 453 7.09 5.53 23.71
C LEU A 453 8.00 5.59 24.95
N LYS A 454 9.18 4.96 24.90
CA LYS A 454 10.26 5.09 25.90
C LYS A 454 11.21 6.26 25.63
N GLY A 455 10.87 7.13 24.67
CA GLY A 455 11.61 8.37 24.39
C GLY A 455 12.75 8.25 23.38
N ASN A 456 13.00 7.06 22.81
CA ASN A 456 13.90 6.95 21.67
C ASN A 456 13.14 7.38 20.42
N ARG A 457 13.49 8.51 19.82
CA ARG A 457 12.68 9.12 18.74
C ARG A 457 13.31 9.07 17.36
N ARG A 458 14.48 8.46 17.23
CA ARG A 458 15.15 8.23 15.94
C ARG A 458 15.27 6.73 15.72
N HIS A 459 14.76 6.25 14.60
CA HIS A 459 14.82 4.84 14.19
C HIS A 459 15.21 4.75 12.72
N ILE A 460 15.69 3.58 12.30
CA ILE A 460 16.07 3.32 10.91
C ILE A 460 15.35 2.05 10.47
N TRP A 461 14.61 2.14 9.37
CA TRP A 461 13.93 1.00 8.75
C TRP A 461 14.52 0.79 7.36
N ILE A 462 15.31 -0.28 7.20
CA ILE A 462 15.90 -0.66 5.93
C ILE A 462 15.05 -1.76 5.31
N SER A 463 14.65 -1.59 4.04
CA SER A 463 13.85 -2.58 3.33
C SER A 463 14.31 -2.73 1.86
N LYS A 464 13.73 -3.67 1.13
CA LYS A 464 14.21 -4.10 -0.20
C LYS A 464 14.26 -2.98 -1.24
N ASN A 465 13.21 -2.17 -1.32
CA ASN A 465 13.06 -1.14 -2.36
C ASN A 465 12.19 0.03 -1.87
N ALA A 466 12.13 1.11 -2.65
CA ALA A 466 11.36 2.31 -2.31
C ALA A 466 9.84 2.09 -2.20
N PRO A 467 9.18 1.29 -3.07
CA PRO A 467 7.75 1.01 -2.95
C PRO A 467 7.30 0.45 -1.60
N LEU A 468 8.15 -0.31 -0.89
CA LEU A 468 7.84 -0.84 0.45
C LEU A 468 7.73 0.23 1.55
N LEU A 469 7.96 1.52 1.23
CA LEU A 469 7.66 2.64 2.12
C LEU A 469 6.17 2.64 2.52
N GLU A 470 5.28 2.37 1.57
CA GLU A 470 3.83 2.34 1.80
C GLU A 470 3.44 1.18 2.73
N ASP A 471 4.07 0.00 2.57
CA ASP A 471 3.88 -1.13 3.47
C ASP A 471 4.34 -0.82 4.90
N ALA A 472 5.51 -0.18 5.06
CA ALA A 472 6.01 0.25 6.36
C ALA A 472 5.07 1.27 7.01
N GLN A 473 4.56 2.25 6.24
CA GLN A 473 3.59 3.25 6.72
C GLN A 473 2.27 2.61 7.12
N ARG A 474 1.77 1.65 6.34
CA ARG A 474 0.57 0.87 6.67
C ARG A 474 0.74 0.13 7.99
N ASP A 475 1.85 -0.57 8.17
CA ASP A 475 2.09 -1.37 9.37
C ASP A 475 2.32 -0.51 10.63
N TRP A 476 2.98 0.64 10.49
CA TRP A 476 3.10 1.64 11.56
C TRP A 476 1.76 2.28 11.93
N THR A 477 0.95 2.65 10.93
CA THR A 477 -0.36 3.26 11.12
C THR A 477 -1.35 2.28 11.75
N ALA A 478 -1.27 0.99 11.39
CA ALA A 478 -2.12 -0.06 11.93
C ALA A 478 -2.04 -0.21 13.46
N ILE A 479 -0.90 0.15 14.06
CA ILE A 479 -0.70 0.13 15.52
C ILE A 479 -0.76 1.51 16.16
N GLY A 480 -1.15 2.53 15.40
CA GLY A 480 -1.46 3.86 15.90
C GLY A 480 -0.41 4.94 15.68
N GLY A 481 0.63 4.66 14.90
CA GLY A 481 1.59 5.66 14.44
C GLY A 481 1.03 6.57 13.33
N LEU A 482 1.71 7.68 13.02
CA LEU A 482 1.36 8.54 11.90
C LEU A 482 2.20 8.19 10.66
N PRO A 483 1.64 8.15 9.44
CA PRO A 483 2.42 7.88 8.23
C PRO A 483 3.63 8.81 8.06
N SER A 484 3.50 10.07 8.50
CA SER A 484 4.55 11.10 8.46
C SER A 484 5.74 10.83 9.37
N ASP A 485 5.60 9.94 10.36
CA ASP A 485 6.72 9.54 11.22
C ASP A 485 7.73 8.69 10.44
N ILE A 486 7.30 8.02 9.37
CA ILE A 486 8.20 7.31 8.44
C ILE A 486 8.62 8.26 7.33
N ILE A 487 9.93 8.51 7.27
CA ILE A 487 10.52 9.54 6.43
C ILE A 487 11.44 8.88 5.41
N ASP A 488 11.14 9.06 4.13
CA ASP A 488 12.00 8.59 3.05
C ASP A 488 13.34 9.36 3.04
N LEU A 489 14.45 8.62 3.13
CA LEU A 489 15.80 9.15 3.01
C LEU A 489 16.03 9.88 1.68
N ALA A 490 15.31 9.53 0.61
CA ALA A 490 15.43 10.17 -0.69
C ALA A 490 15.10 11.68 -0.68
N ARG A 491 14.45 12.19 0.37
CA ARG A 491 14.20 13.63 0.58
C ARG A 491 15.48 14.46 0.68
N TRP A 492 16.59 13.85 1.09
CA TRP A 492 17.90 14.51 1.15
C TRP A 492 18.84 13.94 0.10
N LYS A 493 19.58 14.81 -0.58
CA LYS A 493 20.63 14.39 -1.53
C LYS A 493 21.80 13.76 -0.76
N ILE A 494 22.64 12.98 -1.44
CA ILE A 494 23.88 12.45 -0.83
C ILE A 494 24.80 13.63 -0.48
N GLY A 495 25.29 13.65 0.76
CA GLY A 495 26.11 14.73 1.31
C GLY A 495 25.31 15.86 1.99
N GLU A 496 24.00 15.92 1.79
CA GLU A 496 23.12 16.87 2.49
C GLU A 496 22.87 16.40 3.94
N GLU A 497 22.75 17.33 4.88
CA GLU A 497 22.42 16.95 6.26
C GLU A 497 20.95 16.53 6.38
N ILE A 498 20.69 15.40 7.05
CA ILE A 498 19.31 14.99 7.36
C ILE A 498 18.81 15.86 8.51
N THR A 499 17.93 16.80 8.20
CA THR A 499 17.45 17.82 9.15
C THR A 499 16.28 17.36 10.03
N ALA A 500 15.79 16.13 9.87
CA ALA A 500 14.70 15.59 10.68
C ALA A 500 15.14 15.42 12.16
N PRO A 501 14.48 16.07 13.13
CA PRO A 501 14.88 15.96 14.53
C PRO A 501 14.52 14.60 15.16
N GLU A 502 13.43 14.00 14.72
CA GLU A 502 12.91 12.69 15.09
C GLU A 502 12.24 12.03 13.87
N GLY A 503 12.02 10.72 13.94
CA GLY A 503 11.38 9.94 12.88
C GLY A 503 11.94 8.53 12.73
N ILE A 504 11.31 7.78 11.84
CA ILE A 504 11.71 6.47 11.37
C ILE A 504 12.25 6.68 9.95
N LEU A 505 13.56 6.71 9.79
CA LEU A 505 14.19 6.92 8.50
C LEU A 505 14.06 5.64 7.66
N PHE A 506 13.30 5.70 6.57
CA PHE A 506 13.13 4.59 5.64
C PHE A 506 14.24 4.61 4.59
N VAL A 507 14.88 3.46 4.40
CA VAL A 507 16.09 3.33 3.58
C VAL A 507 16.01 2.08 2.70
N PRO A 508 15.88 2.21 1.38
CA PRO A 508 16.02 1.06 0.51
C PRO A 508 17.46 0.54 0.53
N TYR A 509 17.65 -0.77 0.66
CA TYR A 509 18.98 -1.40 0.68
C TYR A 509 19.89 -0.94 -0.47
N GLY A 510 19.32 -0.79 -1.66
CA GLY A 510 20.05 -0.36 -2.84
C GLY A 510 20.73 1.01 -2.71
N THR A 511 20.23 1.88 -1.83
CA THR A 511 20.77 3.23 -1.58
C THR A 511 22.04 3.22 -0.73
N LEU A 512 22.27 2.17 0.07
CA LEU A 512 23.45 2.02 0.92
C LEU A 512 24.74 1.77 0.11
N ARG A 513 24.62 1.34 -1.16
CA ARG A 513 25.73 0.97 -2.05
C ARG A 513 26.54 2.16 -2.62
N SER A 514 26.33 3.39 -2.16
CA SER A 514 26.85 4.58 -2.85
C SER A 514 28.39 4.65 -2.88
N ALA A 515 28.97 4.81 -4.07
CA ALA A 515 30.42 4.83 -4.32
C ALA A 515 31.06 6.24 -4.34
N ARG A 516 30.44 7.26 -3.75
CA ARG A 516 31.07 8.59 -3.62
C ARG A 516 32.14 8.51 -2.52
N VAL A 517 33.37 8.90 -2.86
CA VAL A 517 34.55 8.71 -2.00
C VAL A 517 34.54 9.60 -0.76
N GLU A 518 33.89 10.77 -0.81
CA GLU A 518 33.97 11.77 0.27
C GLU A 518 32.70 11.87 1.14
N ASP A 519 31.54 11.39 0.66
CA ASP A 519 30.27 11.42 1.41
C ASP A 519 29.39 10.25 0.97
N THR A 520 29.36 9.18 1.77
CA THR A 520 28.49 8.03 1.48
C THR A 520 27.11 8.17 2.11
N ARG A 521 26.13 7.44 1.59
CA ARG A 521 24.79 7.37 2.20
C ARG A 521 24.84 6.79 3.62
N LEU A 522 25.77 5.87 3.87
CA LEU A 522 26.02 5.33 5.20
C LEU A 522 26.47 6.42 6.18
N ASP A 523 27.45 7.24 5.81
CA ASP A 523 27.96 8.33 6.66
C ASP A 523 26.89 9.37 6.99
N GLN A 524 26.01 9.65 6.02
CA GLN A 524 24.87 10.54 6.22
C GLN A 524 23.90 10.00 7.28
N ILE A 525 23.56 8.71 7.21
CA ILE A 525 22.67 8.04 8.18
C ILE A 525 23.33 7.99 9.57
N VAL A 526 24.62 7.64 9.64
CA VAL A 526 25.38 7.56 10.91
C VAL A 526 25.47 8.93 11.58
N ARG A 527 25.72 10.01 10.82
CA ARG A 527 25.72 11.38 11.35
C ARG A 527 24.36 11.76 11.96
N TRP A 528 23.27 11.43 11.27
CA TRP A 528 21.92 11.68 11.77
C TRP A 528 21.57 10.84 13.00
N ALA A 529 21.96 9.57 13.02
CA ALA A 529 21.78 8.69 14.17
C ALA A 529 22.55 9.22 15.40
N GLY A 530 23.78 9.67 15.18
CA GLY A 530 24.68 10.17 16.21
C GLY A 530 25.32 9.06 17.05
N PRO A 531 26.38 9.37 17.82
CA PRO A 531 27.14 8.37 18.58
C PRO A 531 26.36 7.76 19.76
N ALA A 532 25.34 8.45 20.26
CA ALA A 532 24.47 7.99 21.34
C ALA A 532 23.21 7.28 20.84
N PHE A 533 23.19 6.84 19.59
CA PHE A 533 22.01 6.23 18.98
C PHE A 533 21.60 4.94 19.70
N GLU A 534 20.41 4.99 20.27
CA GLU A 534 19.73 3.89 20.97
C GLU A 534 18.49 3.41 20.20
N GLY A 535 18.23 3.98 19.03
CA GLY A 535 17.08 3.62 18.20
C GLY A 535 17.08 2.18 17.73
N VAL A 536 15.94 1.77 17.17
CA VAL A 536 15.80 0.47 16.51
C VAL A 536 16.31 0.58 15.08
N ILE A 537 17.15 -0.35 14.67
CA ILE A 537 17.52 -0.58 13.26
C ILE A 537 16.81 -1.85 12.83
N VAL A 538 15.80 -1.70 11.97
CA VAL A 538 15.11 -2.81 11.34
C VAL A 538 15.79 -3.11 10.01
N PHE A 539 16.34 -4.31 9.89
CA PHE A 539 16.74 -4.90 8.62
C PHE A 539 15.60 -5.79 8.13
N ASP A 540 14.63 -5.19 7.44
CA ASP A 540 13.49 -5.87 6.85
C ASP A 540 13.89 -6.52 5.53
N GLU A 541 13.55 -7.80 5.35
CA GLU A 541 14.16 -8.69 4.36
C GLU A 541 15.69 -8.79 4.50
N ALA A 542 16.17 -9.02 5.73
CA ALA A 542 17.59 -9.05 6.09
C ALA A 542 18.47 -9.94 5.19
N HIS A 543 17.89 -10.96 4.52
CA HIS A 543 18.59 -11.82 3.56
C HIS A 543 19.19 -11.04 2.37
N GLU A 544 18.70 -9.84 2.09
CA GLU A 544 19.28 -8.88 1.14
C GLU A 544 20.71 -8.44 1.53
N MET A 545 21.14 -8.63 2.78
CA MET A 545 22.53 -8.46 3.22
C MET A 545 23.40 -9.71 3.01
N GLY A 546 22.84 -10.76 2.40
CA GLY A 546 23.55 -11.98 2.05
C GLY A 546 24.82 -11.72 1.23
N GLY A 547 25.78 -12.65 1.32
CA GLY A 547 27.06 -12.54 0.62
C GLY A 547 28.01 -11.48 1.21
N VAL A 548 27.77 -10.98 2.42
CA VAL A 548 28.70 -10.07 3.12
C VAL A 548 30.08 -10.69 3.38
N ALA A 549 30.13 -12.01 3.57
CA ALA A 549 31.37 -12.75 3.80
C ALA A 549 32.20 -12.97 2.52
N GLY A 550 31.66 -12.64 1.34
CA GLY A 550 32.20 -13.13 0.07
C GLY A 550 32.02 -14.66 -0.04
N GLY A 551 32.69 -15.29 -1.01
CA GLY A 551 32.68 -16.75 -1.14
C GLY A 551 33.42 -17.26 -2.38
N GLU A 552 33.65 -18.56 -2.46
CA GLU A 552 34.17 -19.20 -3.69
C GLU A 552 33.04 -19.42 -4.69
N GLY A 553 33.12 -18.77 -5.86
CA GLY A 553 32.29 -19.10 -7.01
C GLY A 553 33.02 -20.05 -7.97
N ALA A 554 32.30 -20.56 -8.98
CA ALA A 554 32.87 -21.40 -10.05
C ALA A 554 34.04 -20.73 -10.85
N LEU A 555 34.32 -19.45 -10.59
CA LEU A 555 35.36 -18.63 -11.21
C LEU A 555 36.38 -18.06 -10.18
N GLY A 556 36.38 -18.54 -8.92
CA GLY A 556 37.30 -18.09 -7.85
C GLY A 556 36.63 -17.27 -6.73
N GLN A 557 37.45 -16.63 -5.87
CA GLN A 557 36.97 -15.82 -4.74
C GLN A 557 36.17 -14.59 -5.22
N LYS A 558 34.94 -14.46 -4.72
CA LYS A 558 34.07 -13.29 -4.89
C LYS A 558 34.23 -12.32 -3.72
N GLN A 559 34.36 -11.04 -4.04
CA GLN A 559 34.24 -9.95 -3.08
C GLN A 559 32.84 -9.91 -2.46
N GLY A 560 32.75 -9.44 -1.21
CA GLY A 560 31.49 -9.35 -0.48
C GLY A 560 30.51 -8.36 -1.13
N SER A 561 29.21 -8.61 -0.96
CA SER A 561 28.14 -7.73 -1.42
C SER A 561 28.31 -6.34 -0.79
N LEU A 562 28.46 -5.28 -1.60
CA LEU A 562 28.56 -3.89 -1.10
C LEU A 562 27.38 -3.50 -0.20
N GLN A 563 26.20 -4.03 -0.50
CA GLN A 563 24.99 -3.83 0.30
C GLN A 563 25.08 -4.52 1.65
N GLY A 564 25.53 -5.78 1.67
CA GLY A 564 25.75 -6.53 2.91
C GLY A 564 26.84 -5.89 3.77
N ILE A 565 27.93 -5.42 3.15
CA ILE A 565 29.02 -4.70 3.82
C ILE A 565 28.48 -3.42 4.45
N ALA A 566 27.77 -2.58 3.71
CA ALA A 566 27.23 -1.33 4.23
C ALA A 566 26.23 -1.55 5.38
N GLY A 567 25.38 -2.58 5.29
CA GLY A 567 24.47 -2.97 6.36
C GLY A 567 25.19 -3.42 7.64
N VAL A 568 26.27 -4.21 7.52
CA VAL A 568 27.10 -4.61 8.66
C VAL A 568 27.88 -3.42 9.24
N LEU A 569 28.42 -2.53 8.40
CA LEU A 569 29.09 -1.33 8.87
C LEU A 569 28.14 -0.41 9.65
N LEU A 570 26.90 -0.22 9.18
CA LEU A 570 25.91 0.60 9.89
C LEU A 570 25.68 0.12 11.32
N GLN A 571 25.40 -1.18 11.49
CA GLN A 571 25.18 -1.73 12.83
C GLN A 571 26.48 -1.73 13.65
N ASN A 572 27.66 -1.90 13.05
CA ASN A 572 28.92 -1.87 13.81
C ASN A 572 29.27 -0.46 14.29
N THR A 573 29.02 0.56 13.48
CA THR A 573 29.28 1.96 13.84
C THR A 573 28.32 2.49 14.92
N LEU A 574 27.18 1.82 15.13
CA LEU A 574 26.18 2.17 16.15
C LEU A 574 26.11 1.08 17.25
N PRO A 575 27.08 1.01 18.18
CA PRO A 575 27.25 -0.09 19.15
C PRO A 575 26.03 -0.32 20.05
N ARG A 576 25.30 0.76 20.38
CA ARG A 576 24.14 0.73 21.28
C ARG A 576 22.79 0.58 20.57
N ALA A 577 22.77 0.53 19.24
CA ALA A 577 21.55 0.34 18.45
C ALA A 577 20.83 -0.97 18.81
N ARG A 578 19.50 -0.94 18.75
CA ARG A 578 18.63 -2.10 18.92
C ARG A 578 18.40 -2.74 17.57
N VAL A 579 19.14 -3.80 17.26
CA VAL A 579 19.11 -4.42 15.92
C VAL A 579 18.04 -5.50 15.86
N LEU A 580 17.14 -5.35 14.88
CA LEU A 580 16.12 -6.33 14.51
C LEU A 580 16.42 -6.84 13.10
N TYR A 581 16.75 -8.13 12.97
CA TYR A 581 16.85 -8.78 11.66
C TYR A 581 15.49 -9.44 11.36
N ALA A 582 14.82 -9.07 10.29
CA ALA A 582 13.55 -9.65 9.90
C ALA A 582 13.68 -10.34 8.54
N SER A 583 13.62 -11.68 8.52
CA SER A 583 13.69 -12.47 7.27
C SER A 583 13.18 -13.89 7.49
N ALA A 584 12.30 -14.37 6.62
CA ALA A 584 11.78 -15.75 6.69
C ALA A 584 12.86 -16.81 6.41
N THR A 585 13.93 -16.45 5.70
CA THR A 585 14.98 -17.35 5.21
C THR A 585 16.30 -17.20 5.97
N GLY A 586 16.27 -16.53 7.13
CA GLY A 586 17.47 -16.25 7.92
C GLY A 586 18.24 -17.48 8.37
N ALA A 587 17.53 -18.52 8.80
CA ALA A 587 18.11 -19.74 9.33
C ALA A 587 18.02 -20.94 8.36
N SER A 588 17.83 -20.71 7.05
CA SER A 588 17.80 -21.78 6.05
C SER A 588 19.16 -22.05 5.40
N ASP A 589 20.08 -21.07 5.41
CA ASP A 589 21.46 -21.18 4.91
C ASP A 589 22.38 -20.45 5.89
N VAL A 590 23.50 -21.06 6.26
CA VAL A 590 24.46 -20.47 7.21
C VAL A 590 25.00 -19.11 6.75
N ASN A 591 25.11 -18.88 5.44
CA ASN A 591 25.57 -17.60 4.91
C ASN A 591 24.57 -16.46 5.20
N ASN A 592 23.31 -16.79 5.44
CA ASN A 592 22.29 -15.82 5.85
C ASN A 592 22.43 -15.42 7.33
N LEU A 593 23.28 -16.08 8.13
CA LEU A 593 23.60 -15.65 9.49
C LEU A 593 24.89 -14.81 9.54
N ALA A 594 25.66 -14.75 8.46
CA ALA A 594 26.94 -14.05 8.40
C ALA A 594 26.83 -12.52 8.63
N TYR A 595 25.69 -11.92 8.30
CA TYR A 595 25.42 -10.50 8.53
C TYR A 595 24.80 -10.20 9.91
N ALA A 596 24.33 -11.25 10.61
CA ALA A 596 23.62 -11.14 11.88
C ALA A 596 24.59 -11.05 13.07
N VAL A 597 25.57 -10.13 12.97
CA VAL A 597 26.72 -10.05 13.89
C VAL A 597 26.32 -9.77 15.35
N ARG A 598 25.10 -9.26 15.59
CA ARG A 598 24.58 -9.00 16.93
C ARG A 598 23.92 -10.19 17.61
N LEU A 599 23.89 -11.37 16.98
CA LEU A 599 23.37 -12.58 17.62
C LEU A 599 24.38 -13.27 18.55
N GLY A 600 25.67 -12.88 18.50
CA GLY A 600 26.69 -13.52 19.32
C GLY A 600 26.96 -14.98 18.94
N LEU A 601 26.88 -15.29 17.64
CA LEU A 601 27.13 -16.62 17.09
C LEU A 601 28.63 -16.98 17.04
N TRP A 602 29.51 -15.99 17.14
CA TRP A 602 30.97 -16.14 17.17
C TRP A 602 31.59 -15.05 18.04
N GLY A 603 32.85 -15.23 18.39
CA GLY A 603 33.62 -14.32 19.23
C GLY A 603 33.70 -14.77 20.69
N PRO A 604 34.04 -13.86 21.61
CA PRO A 604 34.29 -14.17 23.02
C PRO A 604 33.09 -14.87 23.67
N GLY A 605 33.36 -15.94 24.42
CA GLY A 605 32.32 -16.70 25.11
C GLY A 605 31.47 -17.63 24.23
N THR A 606 31.82 -17.80 22.95
CA THR A 606 31.14 -18.70 22.00
C THR A 606 32.03 -19.88 21.59
N ALA A 607 31.45 -20.88 20.93
CA ALA A 607 32.20 -22.03 20.42
C ALA A 607 33.09 -21.70 19.21
N PHE A 608 32.84 -20.58 18.53
CA PHE A 608 33.51 -20.20 17.28
C PHE A 608 34.29 -18.90 17.48
N ALA A 609 35.59 -18.91 17.21
CA ALA A 609 36.43 -17.73 17.46
C ALA A 609 36.07 -16.56 16.53
N ASN A 610 35.69 -16.86 15.28
CA ASN A 610 35.32 -15.87 14.27
C ASN A 610 34.23 -16.39 13.33
N ARG A 611 33.74 -15.48 12.48
CA ARG A 611 32.68 -15.73 11.52
C ARG A 611 33.06 -16.81 10.50
N GLU A 612 34.29 -16.79 10.00
CA GLU A 612 34.77 -17.72 8.98
C GLU A 612 34.76 -19.16 9.50
N GLN A 613 35.20 -19.36 10.75
CA GLN A 613 35.14 -20.64 11.44
C GLN A 613 33.68 -21.11 11.62
N PHE A 614 32.79 -20.22 12.09
CA PHE A 614 31.35 -20.52 12.22
C PHE A 614 30.74 -20.98 10.89
N ILE A 615 30.98 -20.24 9.80
CA ILE A 615 30.42 -20.57 8.49
C ILE A 615 30.94 -21.92 7.99
N SER A 616 32.25 -22.19 8.14
CA SER A 616 32.85 -23.44 7.68
C SER A 616 32.30 -24.64 8.45
N GLU A 617 32.33 -24.60 9.79
CA GLU A 617 31.96 -25.76 10.62
C GLU A 617 30.46 -26.08 10.53
N ILE A 618 29.59 -25.06 10.50
CA ILE A 618 28.15 -25.28 10.33
C ILE A 618 27.82 -25.78 8.92
N ARG A 619 28.54 -25.29 7.89
CA ARG A 619 28.37 -25.80 6.52
C ARG A 619 28.75 -27.27 6.42
N ASP A 620 29.87 -27.67 7.02
CA ASP A 620 30.33 -29.07 7.05
C ASP A 620 29.35 -29.98 7.80
N GLY A 621 28.69 -29.44 8.84
CA GLY A 621 27.65 -30.14 9.60
C GLY A 621 26.28 -30.23 8.88
N GLY A 622 26.08 -29.53 7.76
CA GLY A 622 24.87 -29.57 6.95
C GLY A 622 23.60 -29.12 7.69
N ILE A 623 22.45 -29.66 7.26
CA ILE A 623 21.12 -29.25 7.77
C ILE A 623 20.97 -29.49 9.27
N ALA A 624 21.50 -30.60 9.79
CA ALA A 624 21.39 -30.94 11.21
C ALA A 624 22.11 -29.91 12.11
N ALA A 625 23.29 -29.41 11.69
CA ALA A 625 23.99 -28.35 12.39
C ALA A 625 23.21 -27.02 12.32
N MET A 626 22.59 -26.72 11.18
CA MET A 626 21.76 -25.52 11.03
C MET A 626 20.51 -25.56 11.92
N GLU A 627 19.84 -26.70 12.01
CA GLU A 627 18.71 -26.90 12.93
C GLU A 627 19.14 -26.73 14.39
N LEU A 628 20.33 -27.21 14.76
CA LEU A 628 20.88 -27.02 16.09
C LEU A 628 21.12 -25.54 16.40
N VAL A 629 21.67 -24.77 15.45
CA VAL A 629 21.86 -23.32 15.59
C VAL A 629 20.51 -22.61 15.77
N ALA A 630 19.51 -22.90 14.95
CA ALA A 630 18.18 -22.29 15.08
C ALA A 630 17.55 -22.60 16.45
N ARG A 631 17.69 -23.84 16.92
CA ARG A 631 17.24 -24.31 18.24
C ARG A 631 17.94 -23.61 19.39
N ASP A 632 19.26 -23.42 19.33
CA ASP A 632 20.04 -22.72 20.34
C ASP A 632 19.70 -21.22 20.37
N LEU A 633 19.49 -20.61 19.20
CA LEU A 633 18.98 -19.24 19.11
C LEU A 633 17.59 -19.09 19.72
N LYS A 634 16.68 -20.06 19.56
CA LYS A 634 15.38 -20.06 20.24
C LYS A 634 15.55 -20.19 21.76
N ALA A 635 16.35 -21.17 22.21
CA ALA A 635 16.60 -21.44 23.62
C ALA A 635 17.23 -20.25 24.36
N SER A 636 18.05 -19.47 23.65
CA SER A 636 18.67 -18.24 24.17
C SER A 636 17.77 -17.01 24.05
N GLY A 637 16.58 -17.12 23.43
CA GLY A 637 15.62 -16.03 23.26
C GLY A 637 16.01 -15.02 22.18
N LEU A 638 16.78 -15.45 21.18
CA LEU A 638 17.31 -14.63 20.09
C LEU A 638 16.61 -14.86 18.75
N TYR A 639 15.78 -15.90 18.64
CA TYR A 639 15.13 -16.28 17.39
C TYR A 639 13.72 -16.83 17.59
N LEU A 640 12.78 -16.32 16.80
CA LEU A 640 11.43 -16.88 16.64
C LEU A 640 11.14 -17.02 15.14
N ALA A 641 10.51 -18.12 14.75
CA ALA A 641 10.17 -18.38 13.35
C ALA A 641 8.87 -19.15 13.23
N ARG A 642 7.82 -18.46 12.79
CA ARG A 642 6.46 -18.99 12.61
C ARG A 642 6.04 -18.85 11.16
N ALA A 643 5.35 -19.85 10.64
CA ALA A 643 4.76 -19.82 9.30
C ALA A 643 3.24 -19.94 9.39
N LEU A 644 2.55 -19.56 8.32
CA LEU A 644 1.13 -19.88 8.19
C LEU A 644 0.98 -21.41 8.06
N SER A 645 -0.06 -21.94 8.68
CA SER A 645 -0.42 -23.35 8.53
C SER A 645 -0.85 -23.65 7.09
N PHE A 646 -0.38 -24.76 6.54
CA PHE A 646 -0.88 -25.31 5.27
C PHE A 646 -2.17 -26.13 5.45
N ALA A 647 -2.75 -26.15 6.65
CA ALA A 647 -4.02 -26.83 6.89
C ALA A 647 -5.12 -26.25 6.00
N GLY A 648 -5.75 -27.11 5.19
CA GLY A 648 -6.76 -26.72 4.20
C GLY A 648 -6.18 -26.28 2.85
N ILE A 649 -4.87 -26.39 2.62
CA ILE A 649 -4.24 -26.15 1.32
C ILE A 649 -4.01 -27.48 0.61
N GLU A 650 -4.54 -27.60 -0.61
CA GLU A 650 -4.30 -28.72 -1.51
C GLU A 650 -3.33 -28.31 -2.62
N TYR A 651 -2.47 -29.23 -3.04
CA TYR A 651 -1.50 -29.01 -4.12
C TYR A 651 -1.79 -29.97 -5.25
N ASP A 652 -1.90 -29.44 -6.46
CA ASP A 652 -1.97 -30.24 -7.68
C ASP A 652 -1.03 -29.69 -8.76
N ILE A 653 -0.52 -30.59 -9.60
CA ILE A 653 0.35 -30.23 -10.73
C ILE A 653 -0.50 -30.30 -12.00
N LEU A 654 -0.92 -29.14 -12.49
CA LEU A 654 -1.56 -29.03 -13.79
C LEU A 654 -0.53 -29.23 -14.91
N ARG A 655 -0.49 -30.43 -15.47
CA ARG A 655 0.39 -30.78 -16.59
C ARG A 655 -0.25 -30.42 -17.93
N HIS A 656 0.47 -29.66 -18.76
CA HIS A 656 0.11 -29.45 -20.17
C HIS A 656 0.92 -30.42 -21.04
N ASP A 657 0.22 -31.32 -21.74
CA ASP A 657 0.86 -32.19 -22.74
C ASP A 657 0.93 -31.48 -24.08
N LEU A 658 2.16 -31.36 -24.62
CA LEU A 658 2.40 -30.68 -25.88
C LEU A 658 1.80 -31.47 -27.05
N SER A 659 1.01 -30.78 -27.87
CA SER A 659 0.54 -31.30 -29.16
C SER A 659 1.69 -31.38 -30.18
N HIS A 660 1.49 -32.18 -31.23
CA HIS A 660 2.45 -32.29 -32.32
C HIS A 660 2.78 -30.93 -32.97
N ASP A 661 1.78 -30.06 -33.14
CA ASP A 661 1.98 -28.72 -33.71
C ASP A 661 2.82 -27.84 -32.79
N GLN A 662 2.59 -27.91 -31.47
CA GLN A 662 3.38 -27.16 -30.50
C GLN A 662 4.84 -27.63 -30.43
N ILE A 663 5.07 -28.95 -30.56
CA ILE A 663 6.43 -29.51 -30.66
C ILE A 663 7.11 -28.97 -31.91
N ALA A 664 6.43 -29.03 -33.06
CA ALA A 664 6.99 -28.53 -34.33
C ALA A 664 7.33 -27.02 -34.26
N ILE A 665 6.49 -26.21 -33.62
CA ILE A 665 6.75 -24.78 -33.39
C ILE A 665 8.01 -24.59 -32.53
N TYR A 666 8.12 -25.33 -31.42
CA TYR A 666 9.27 -25.24 -30.53
C TYR A 666 10.58 -25.64 -31.24
N ASP A 667 10.55 -26.76 -31.97
CA ASP A 667 11.71 -27.26 -32.72
C ASP A 667 12.14 -26.27 -33.80
N THR A 668 11.20 -25.66 -34.53
CA THR A 668 11.49 -24.62 -35.53
C THR A 668 12.22 -23.43 -34.91
N TYR A 669 11.83 -22.99 -33.71
CA TYR A 669 12.54 -21.93 -33.01
C TYR A 669 13.90 -22.38 -32.50
N CYS A 670 14.07 -23.62 -32.06
CA CYS A 670 15.37 -24.18 -31.70
C CYS A 670 16.34 -24.19 -32.89
N GLU A 671 15.87 -24.55 -34.08
CA GLU A 671 16.65 -24.48 -35.31
C GLU A 671 17.07 -23.04 -35.62
N ALA A 672 16.14 -22.08 -35.56
CA ALA A 672 16.44 -20.67 -35.79
C ALA A 672 17.49 -20.12 -34.82
N TRP A 673 17.33 -20.36 -33.51
CA TRP A 673 18.30 -19.94 -32.49
C TRP A 673 19.66 -20.62 -32.65
N THR A 674 19.70 -21.85 -33.15
CA THR A 674 20.95 -22.57 -33.45
C THR A 674 21.71 -21.87 -34.56
N ILE A 675 21.04 -21.45 -35.63
CA ILE A 675 21.65 -20.67 -36.71
C ILE A 675 22.24 -19.37 -36.17
N ILE A 676 21.49 -18.62 -35.36
CA ILE A 676 21.99 -17.36 -34.77
C ILE A 676 23.20 -17.62 -33.87
N HIS A 677 23.14 -18.67 -33.03
CA HIS A 677 24.23 -19.02 -32.13
C HIS A 677 25.52 -19.37 -32.89
N GLN A 678 25.42 -20.16 -33.96
CA GLN A 678 26.56 -20.55 -34.80
C GLN A 678 27.23 -19.35 -35.47
N ASN A 679 26.45 -18.31 -35.80
CA ASN A 679 26.96 -17.11 -36.46
C ASN A 679 27.41 -16.00 -35.47
N LEU A 680 27.23 -16.19 -34.15
CA LEU A 680 27.59 -15.18 -33.15
C LEU A 680 29.09 -14.88 -33.14
N GLU A 681 29.95 -15.90 -33.22
CA GLU A 681 31.41 -15.69 -33.25
C GLU A 681 31.83 -14.97 -34.54
N ALA A 682 31.28 -15.35 -35.70
CA ALA A 682 31.54 -14.65 -36.96
C ALA A 682 31.09 -13.18 -36.91
N ALA A 683 29.97 -12.87 -36.25
CA ALA A 683 29.53 -11.49 -36.04
C ALA A 683 30.47 -10.70 -35.11
N LEU A 684 31.01 -11.34 -34.07
CA LEU A 684 32.00 -10.72 -33.17
C LEU A 684 33.33 -10.43 -33.88
N GLU A 685 33.72 -11.28 -34.83
CA GLU A 685 34.89 -11.06 -35.69
C GLU A 685 34.66 -9.89 -36.65
N LEU A 686 33.54 -9.88 -37.38
CA LEU A 686 33.19 -8.81 -38.33
C LEU A 686 33.05 -7.43 -37.67
N THR A 687 32.65 -7.38 -36.40
CA THR A 687 32.49 -6.13 -35.62
C THR A 687 33.78 -5.68 -34.94
N GLY A 688 34.90 -6.39 -35.13
CA GLY A 688 36.19 -6.05 -34.54
C GLY A 688 36.26 -6.23 -33.03
N VAL A 689 35.34 -7.02 -32.44
CA VAL A 689 35.39 -7.40 -31.02
C VAL A 689 36.40 -8.52 -30.79
N VAL A 690 36.54 -9.40 -31.79
CA VAL A 690 37.55 -10.46 -31.88
C VAL A 690 38.37 -10.25 -33.16
N ASP A 691 39.69 -10.36 -33.05
CA ASP A 691 40.57 -10.38 -34.21
C ASP A 691 40.55 -11.76 -34.87
N SER A 692 40.11 -11.84 -36.12
CA SER A 692 39.99 -13.10 -36.88
C SER A 692 41.35 -13.69 -37.31
N LEU A 693 42.42 -12.90 -37.37
CA LEU A 693 43.76 -13.35 -37.77
C LEU A 693 44.56 -13.88 -36.59
N GLU A 694 44.39 -13.26 -35.41
CA GLU A 694 45.10 -13.64 -34.18
C GLU A 694 44.26 -14.46 -33.19
N ASN A 695 42.96 -14.64 -33.47
CA ASN A 695 41.96 -15.23 -32.58
C ASN A 695 41.96 -14.59 -31.16
N ARG A 696 42.26 -13.29 -31.11
CA ARG A 696 42.47 -12.52 -29.88
C ARG A 696 41.26 -11.63 -29.62
N THR A 697 40.76 -11.63 -28.38
CA THR A 697 39.66 -10.73 -27.99
C THR A 697 40.19 -9.31 -27.82
N LEU A 698 39.77 -8.40 -28.69
CA LEU A 698 40.19 -6.99 -28.69
C LEU A 698 39.43 -6.18 -27.64
N ASN A 699 38.19 -6.57 -27.33
CA ASN A 699 37.38 -5.96 -26.29
C ASN A 699 36.61 -7.02 -25.48
N SER A 700 37.16 -7.41 -24.33
CA SER A 700 36.58 -8.43 -23.46
C SER A 700 35.24 -8.02 -22.87
N GLY A 701 35.05 -6.73 -22.58
CA GLY A 701 33.79 -6.18 -22.09
C GLY A 701 32.67 -6.26 -23.13
N ALA A 702 32.96 -5.88 -24.38
CA ALA A 702 32.00 -5.98 -25.49
C ALA A 702 31.63 -7.43 -25.81
N LYS A 703 32.62 -8.35 -25.81
CA LYS A 703 32.38 -9.79 -25.99
C LYS A 703 31.48 -10.37 -24.90
N ALA A 704 31.76 -10.03 -23.63
CA ALA A 704 30.95 -10.45 -22.50
C ALA A 704 29.52 -9.88 -22.57
N ALA A 705 29.37 -8.60 -22.92
CA ALA A 705 28.08 -7.95 -23.07
C ALA A 705 27.25 -8.56 -24.20
N ALA A 706 27.84 -8.84 -25.36
CA ALA A 706 27.16 -9.46 -26.50
C ALA A 706 26.66 -10.87 -26.15
N ARG A 707 27.53 -11.71 -25.55
CA ARG A 707 27.14 -13.06 -25.09
C ARG A 707 26.05 -13.01 -24.01
N SER A 708 26.17 -12.10 -23.06
CA SER A 708 25.17 -11.92 -22.00
C SER A 708 23.82 -11.50 -22.58
N ARG A 709 23.79 -10.55 -23.53
CA ARG A 709 22.56 -10.14 -24.21
C ARG A 709 21.95 -11.29 -25.01
N PHE A 710 22.75 -12.01 -25.79
CA PHE A 710 22.29 -13.16 -26.58
C PHE A 710 21.64 -14.22 -25.69
N GLU A 711 22.34 -14.69 -24.66
CA GLU A 711 21.82 -15.71 -23.74
C GLU A 711 20.58 -15.21 -22.98
N GLY A 712 20.59 -13.95 -22.52
CA GLY A 712 19.45 -13.36 -21.83
C GLY A 712 18.20 -13.24 -22.73
N THR A 713 18.37 -12.84 -23.99
CA THR A 713 17.24 -12.78 -24.95
C THR A 713 16.73 -14.17 -25.31
N LYS A 714 17.62 -15.14 -25.55
CA LYS A 714 17.25 -16.54 -25.80
C LYS A 714 16.42 -17.13 -24.64
N GLN A 715 16.85 -16.93 -23.40
CA GLN A 715 16.11 -17.42 -22.22
C GLN A 715 14.71 -16.79 -22.11
N ARG A 716 14.60 -15.46 -22.28
CA ARG A 716 13.31 -14.76 -22.23
C ARG A 716 12.37 -15.22 -23.34
N PHE A 717 12.89 -15.38 -24.56
CA PHE A 717 12.16 -15.88 -25.71
C PHE A 717 11.51 -17.24 -25.40
N PHE A 718 12.31 -18.24 -24.98
CA PHE A 718 11.78 -19.57 -24.71
C PHE A 718 10.88 -19.62 -23.47
N ALA A 719 11.17 -18.82 -22.43
CA ALA A 719 10.28 -18.72 -21.26
C ALA A 719 8.87 -18.25 -21.66
N GLN A 720 8.79 -17.30 -22.59
CA GLN A 720 7.53 -16.78 -23.09
C GLN A 720 6.83 -17.77 -24.02
N VAL A 721 7.56 -18.44 -24.92
CA VAL A 721 7.00 -19.54 -25.74
C VAL A 721 6.38 -20.60 -24.83
N LEU A 722 7.13 -21.08 -23.83
CA LEU A 722 6.64 -22.10 -22.89
C LEU A 722 5.42 -21.64 -22.08
N LEU A 723 5.33 -20.35 -21.74
CA LEU A 723 4.14 -19.80 -21.11
C LEU A 723 2.93 -19.86 -22.05
N SER A 724 3.08 -19.38 -23.27
CA SER A 724 2.02 -19.39 -24.29
C SER A 724 1.52 -20.80 -24.59
N LEU A 725 2.44 -21.77 -24.67
CA LEU A 725 2.09 -23.17 -24.89
C LEU A 725 1.20 -23.74 -23.79
N LYS A 726 1.29 -23.26 -22.54
CA LYS A 726 0.50 -23.76 -21.41
C LYS A 726 -0.91 -23.17 -21.31
N LEU A 727 -1.18 -22.03 -21.96
CA LEU A 727 -2.47 -21.33 -21.88
C LEU A 727 -3.69 -22.23 -22.18
N PRO A 728 -3.66 -23.15 -23.16
CA PRO A 728 -4.79 -24.04 -23.43
C PRO A 728 -5.16 -24.99 -22.29
N SER A 729 -4.23 -25.29 -21.37
CA SER A 729 -4.54 -26.06 -20.15
C SER A 729 -4.93 -25.15 -18.98
N ILE A 730 -4.35 -23.95 -18.90
CA ILE A 730 -4.63 -23.01 -17.82
C ILE A 730 -6.06 -22.47 -17.92
N PHE A 731 -6.53 -22.02 -19.10
CA PHE A 731 -7.86 -21.40 -19.21
C PHE A 731 -9.00 -22.34 -18.78
N PRO A 732 -9.07 -23.61 -19.22
CA PRO A 732 -10.10 -24.52 -18.74
C PRO A 732 -10.05 -24.76 -17.23
N ALA A 733 -8.85 -24.83 -16.63
CA ALA A 733 -8.71 -24.98 -15.19
C ALA A 733 -9.23 -23.73 -14.43
N ILE A 734 -8.94 -22.53 -14.95
CA ILE A 734 -9.49 -21.29 -14.41
C ILE A 734 -11.02 -21.30 -14.48
N ASP A 735 -11.58 -21.64 -15.65
CA ASP A 735 -13.04 -21.71 -15.84
C ASP A 735 -13.70 -22.73 -14.91
N GLU A 736 -13.06 -23.88 -14.66
CA GLU A 736 -13.52 -24.90 -13.73
C GLU A 736 -13.60 -24.37 -12.29
N HIS A 737 -12.53 -23.74 -11.79
CA HIS A 737 -12.49 -23.18 -10.44
C HIS A 737 -13.48 -22.00 -10.28
N LEU A 738 -13.57 -21.12 -11.28
CA LEU A 738 -14.57 -20.04 -11.27
C LEU A 738 -16.01 -20.58 -11.27
N ALA A 739 -16.28 -21.67 -12.00
CA ALA A 739 -17.59 -22.34 -11.99
C ALA A 739 -17.94 -22.97 -10.62
N GLN A 740 -16.94 -23.20 -9.77
CA GLN A 740 -17.10 -23.66 -8.39
C GLN A 740 -17.25 -22.50 -7.37
N ASP A 741 -17.41 -21.26 -7.86
CA ASP A 741 -17.48 -20.02 -7.04
C ASP A 741 -16.18 -19.75 -6.26
N GLU A 742 -15.05 -20.27 -6.75
CA GLU A 742 -13.72 -20.04 -6.19
C GLU A 742 -13.06 -18.80 -6.80
N SER A 743 -12.17 -18.16 -6.04
CA SER A 743 -11.34 -17.06 -6.56
C SER A 743 -10.02 -17.60 -7.08
N VAL A 744 -9.71 -17.29 -8.33
CA VAL A 744 -8.47 -17.72 -8.97
C VAL A 744 -7.44 -16.60 -8.95
N VAL A 745 -6.22 -16.90 -8.48
CA VAL A 745 -5.07 -16.01 -8.55
C VAL A 745 -4.00 -16.65 -9.43
N VAL A 746 -3.64 -15.99 -10.53
CA VAL A 746 -2.59 -16.46 -11.44
C VAL A 746 -1.31 -15.66 -11.19
N GLN A 747 -0.24 -16.35 -10.79
CA GLN A 747 1.08 -15.76 -10.67
C GLN A 747 1.97 -16.18 -11.84
N LEU A 748 2.46 -15.19 -12.59
CA LEU A 748 3.42 -15.39 -13.68
C LEU A 748 4.81 -14.96 -13.23
N VAL A 749 5.84 -15.73 -13.62
CA VAL A 749 7.25 -15.44 -13.27
C VAL A 749 7.74 -14.13 -13.92
N SER A 750 7.14 -13.73 -15.06
CA SER A 750 7.36 -12.45 -15.71
C SER A 750 6.02 -11.96 -16.27
N THR A 751 5.61 -10.77 -15.86
CA THR A 751 4.39 -10.10 -16.37
C THR A 751 4.61 -9.44 -17.73
N ALA A 752 5.85 -9.42 -18.24
CA ALA A 752 6.29 -8.60 -19.39
C ALA A 752 5.90 -7.12 -19.25
N GLU A 753 5.63 -6.66 -18.01
CA GLU A 753 5.04 -5.36 -17.71
C GLU A 753 5.94 -4.19 -18.15
N SER A 754 7.26 -4.34 -18.09
CA SER A 754 8.17 -3.33 -18.64
C SER A 754 8.04 -3.17 -20.15
N ILE A 755 7.71 -4.24 -20.89
CA ILE A 755 7.50 -4.19 -22.35
C ILE A 755 6.12 -3.68 -22.65
N LEU A 756 5.10 -4.15 -21.92
CA LEU A 756 3.76 -3.62 -21.99
C LEU A 756 3.78 -2.10 -21.73
N ASN A 757 4.45 -1.63 -20.68
CA ASN A 757 4.60 -0.21 -20.37
C ASN A 757 5.40 0.54 -21.43
N ARG A 758 6.49 -0.03 -21.96
CA ARG A 758 7.24 0.58 -23.06
C ARG A 758 6.36 0.75 -24.30
N ARG A 759 5.63 -0.29 -24.67
CA ARG A 759 4.73 -0.31 -25.83
C ARG A 759 3.57 0.64 -25.63
N LEU A 760 2.89 0.58 -24.49
CA LEU A 760 1.86 1.53 -24.12
C LEU A 760 2.35 2.97 -24.22
N ASN A 761 3.60 3.27 -23.84
CA ASN A 761 4.20 4.60 -23.98
C ASN A 761 4.54 5.00 -25.43
N GLU A 762 4.72 4.02 -26.33
CA GLU A 762 5.00 4.23 -27.76
C GLU A 762 3.72 4.33 -28.61
N LEU A 763 2.60 3.77 -28.14
CA LEU A 763 1.32 3.81 -28.86
C LEU A 763 0.69 5.20 -28.87
N ASP A 764 0.15 5.58 -30.02
CA ASP A 764 -0.66 6.79 -30.16
C ASP A 764 -2.10 6.59 -29.63
N PRO A 765 -2.93 7.65 -29.55
CA PRO A 765 -4.29 7.55 -29.02
C PRO A 765 -5.22 6.61 -29.79
N GLU A 766 -5.05 6.45 -31.11
CA GLU A 766 -5.88 5.58 -31.94
C GLU A 766 -5.47 4.10 -31.76
N GLU A 767 -4.16 3.83 -31.67
CA GLU A 767 -3.63 2.50 -31.41
C GLU A 767 -3.92 2.02 -29.97
N ARG A 768 -3.96 2.93 -28.99
CA ARG A 768 -4.39 2.63 -27.61
C ARG A 768 -5.88 2.30 -27.50
N GLU A 769 -6.72 2.83 -28.38
CA GLU A 769 -8.16 2.57 -28.37
C GLU A 769 -8.50 1.19 -28.97
N ALA A 770 -7.70 0.72 -29.94
CA ALA A 770 -7.84 -0.61 -30.54
C ALA A 770 -7.08 -1.73 -29.80
N LEU A 771 -6.10 -1.39 -28.95
CA LEU A 771 -5.35 -2.26 -28.04
C LEU A 771 -4.98 -3.64 -28.64
N ASP A 772 -4.50 -3.66 -29.88
CA ASP A 772 -3.94 -4.85 -30.53
C ASP A 772 -2.42 -4.86 -30.33
N LEU A 773 -2.00 -5.27 -29.12
CA LEU A 773 -0.60 -5.36 -28.74
C LEU A 773 -0.07 -6.76 -29.01
N ASP A 774 0.79 -6.90 -30.03
CA ASP A 774 1.60 -8.10 -30.17
C ASP A 774 2.67 -8.09 -29.07
N LEU A 775 2.45 -8.84 -28.00
CA LEU A 775 3.44 -9.04 -26.95
C LEU A 775 4.28 -10.30 -27.21
N SER A 776 4.22 -10.90 -28.40
CA SER A 776 4.90 -12.16 -28.69
C SER A 776 6.42 -12.04 -28.61
N PRO A 777 7.14 -13.18 -28.54
CA PRO A 777 8.59 -13.19 -28.51
C PRO A 777 9.27 -12.49 -29.70
N ARG A 778 8.55 -12.14 -30.78
CA ARG A 778 9.05 -11.33 -31.89
C ARG A 778 9.54 -9.95 -31.46
N GLU A 779 8.91 -9.38 -30.43
CA GLU A 779 9.21 -8.06 -29.88
C GLU A 779 10.48 -8.00 -29.02
N TYR A 780 11.02 -9.15 -28.65
CA TYR A 780 12.23 -9.27 -27.86
C TYR A 780 13.52 -9.29 -28.69
N VAL A 781 13.42 -9.51 -30.00
CA VAL A 781 14.54 -9.78 -30.91
C VAL A 781 15.03 -8.51 -31.60
#